data_AF-A0A7K0LFL2-F1
#
_entry.id   AF-A0A7K0LFL2-F1
#
_cell.length_a   1.000
_cell.length_b   1.000
_cell.length_c   1.000
_cell.angle_alpha   90.00
_cell.angle_beta   90.00
_cell.angle_gamma   90.00
#
_symmetry.space_group_name_H-M   'P 1'
#
loop_
_entity.id
_entity.type
_entity.pdbx_description
1 polymer ?
#
loop_
_entity_poly.entity_id
_entity_poly.type
_entity_poly.pdbx_seq_one_letter_code
_entity_poly.pdbx_strand_id
1 'polypeptide(L)'
;MFVKVGDAGQITLFASGGCPNVIVDVLGYFDGTTPVEPGGFVGVTPKRLIDTRNFYEGPCLLTTRDLTVTGGTTTVPVGASAVALNVTVVSPTLPGYVTVYPTGADRPTASNVNYSTGQVVPNNVTVKVGDAGQITLFSSGGCPNVIVDVVGYYEGGSPVLEGGFVGLTPKRLVDTRNVGEGPCVSAPRNLTVTGGTTTVPDGANAVALNITVVSPSIPGYLTAFPTGATRPTASTLNYVAGQVVPNGTVVKVGDGGAITLFASGGCPNVIVDVVGYYEGPSALPTATDTTLAAGLNHTCAVLPDQTVQCWGNNETGQLGDATNISSNIPVTVSGITTAISITAGEYHTCALLDDATVECWGFNALGQLGDDTNIDSNIPVPVSGITTATAIAAGGSHTCALLADQTVQCWGYNQYGQLGNATNTTSNIPVTVSGITTATSIAAGANYTCALLDDATIKCWGYNFYGQLGNATNTNSNIPVPVSGITAATAITAGGSHACALLANQTVQCWGYNANGRLGNATNTDSNIPVTVSGITTATSVAAGGRHTCALLANQTVQCWGFNFYGQLGNATNTNSNIPVTVSVITTATSIAAGDLSSCALLANAKIKCWGYNGYGELGDATNTNSNVPVTVFGIPLPLPIAVAAGASHTCAALATGSVTCWGDNTYGQVGDGTNVSSLTPVSVSNISTAVAIAAGDLHTCALLEDGTVECWGYNGDGQLGDGTGDDSNTPVAVSGISTAIAIDTGGSVTCALLADAGIKCWGKNATGQLGTGNTTSSATPVSVTGITTATSVGVGDDHTCASLANGSVKCWGANSAGQLGNASNTQSLTPVSVTGITDASSVDAGESHSCAVLETGAIKCWGNNSEGQLGNASNSNSNTPVAVSGISAATDVATAWRHTCAVLVNGEVKCWGRNTVGQLGNASNTGSNIPVAVSGIATGITVAARDQHSCSLLEDQSVVCWGSNGSGELGDGTTTNSNIPVTVIGL
;
A
#
# COMPACT_ATOMS: atom_id res chain seq x y z
N MET A 1 -23.42 -17.56 -14.58
CA MET A 1 -24.54 -17.08 -13.75
C MET A 1 -23.93 -16.46 -12.49
N PHE A 2 -24.41 -15.29 -12.06
CA PHE A 2 -24.04 -14.73 -10.76
C PHE A 2 -24.91 -15.35 -9.68
N VAL A 3 -24.31 -15.85 -8.60
CA VAL A 3 -25.01 -16.54 -7.52
C VAL A 3 -24.53 -15.97 -6.18
N LYS A 4 -25.45 -15.47 -5.37
CA LYS A 4 -25.14 -15.10 -3.98
C LYS A 4 -24.84 -16.37 -3.18
N VAL A 5 -23.69 -16.40 -2.53
CA VAL A 5 -23.27 -17.50 -1.66
C VAL A 5 -24.12 -17.47 -0.37
N GLY A 6 -24.64 -18.61 0.06
CA GLY A 6 -25.41 -18.71 1.30
C GLY A 6 -24.53 -18.69 2.56
N ASP A 7 -25.17 -18.59 3.73
CA ASP A 7 -24.51 -18.38 5.04
C ASP A 7 -23.43 -19.42 5.42
N ALA A 8 -23.41 -20.59 4.76
CA ALA A 8 -22.43 -21.65 4.96
C ALA A 8 -21.35 -21.74 3.86
N GLY A 9 -21.23 -20.73 3.00
CA GLY A 9 -20.29 -20.77 1.86
C GLY A 9 -20.74 -21.65 0.69
N GLN A 10 -22.02 -22.04 0.64
CA GLN A 10 -22.55 -23.03 -0.31
C GLN A 10 -23.54 -22.44 -1.31
N ILE A 11 -23.64 -23.07 -2.47
CA ILE A 11 -24.72 -22.87 -3.45
C ILE A 11 -25.58 -24.12 -3.56
N THR A 12 -26.89 -23.94 -3.70
CA THR A 12 -27.84 -25.05 -3.84
C THR A 12 -28.24 -25.21 -5.31
N LEU A 13 -28.03 -26.40 -5.86
CA LEU A 13 -28.47 -26.76 -7.21
C LEU A 13 -29.79 -27.53 -7.13
N PHE A 14 -30.77 -27.11 -7.94
CA PHE A 14 -32.08 -27.76 -8.02
C PHE A 14 -32.40 -28.13 -9.46
N ALA A 15 -32.81 -29.37 -9.70
CA ALA A 15 -33.34 -29.85 -10.97
C ALA A 15 -34.82 -30.21 -10.80
N SER A 16 -35.70 -29.59 -11.58
CA SER A 16 -37.16 -29.79 -11.48
C SER A 16 -37.65 -31.14 -12.07
N GLY A 17 -36.75 -31.97 -12.62
CA GLY A 17 -37.03 -33.30 -13.16
C GLY A 17 -35.85 -33.86 -13.98
N GLY A 18 -35.69 -35.19 -14.02
CA GLY A 18 -34.55 -35.88 -14.66
C GLY A 18 -33.29 -35.98 -13.79
N CYS A 19 -32.25 -36.68 -14.27
CA CYS A 19 -30.94 -36.76 -13.63
C CYS A 19 -29.86 -36.15 -14.54
N PRO A 20 -29.80 -34.82 -14.68
CA PRO A 20 -28.80 -34.18 -15.53
C PRO A 20 -27.41 -34.30 -14.90
N ASN A 21 -26.40 -34.52 -15.75
CA ASN A 21 -25.01 -34.27 -15.37
C ASN A 21 -24.77 -32.76 -15.40
N VAL A 22 -24.26 -32.19 -14.31
CA VAL A 22 -24.03 -30.75 -14.16
C VAL A 22 -22.53 -30.48 -14.02
N ILE A 23 -22.02 -29.51 -14.78
CA ILE A 23 -20.67 -28.97 -14.65
C ILE A 23 -20.81 -27.58 -14.02
N VAL A 24 -20.03 -27.31 -12.97
CA VAL A 24 -19.99 -26.02 -12.28
C VAL A 24 -18.54 -25.56 -12.21
N ASP A 25 -18.23 -24.51 -12.96
CA ASP A 25 -16.93 -23.85 -12.94
C ASP A 25 -17.08 -22.49 -12.24
N VAL A 26 -16.13 -22.14 -11.36
CA VAL A 26 -16.07 -20.82 -10.71
C VAL A 26 -15.13 -19.94 -11.52
N LEU A 27 -15.67 -18.87 -12.12
CA LEU A 27 -14.91 -17.93 -12.96
C LEU A 27 -14.31 -16.76 -12.16
N GLY A 28 -14.77 -16.54 -10.93
CA GLY A 28 -14.36 -15.45 -10.05
C GLY A 28 -15.31 -15.33 -8.86
N TYR A 29 -15.02 -14.40 -7.96
CA TYR A 29 -15.85 -14.07 -6.79
C TYR A 29 -15.95 -12.54 -6.64
N PHE A 30 -16.97 -12.09 -5.91
CA PHE A 30 -17.08 -10.72 -5.38
C PHE A 30 -16.90 -10.81 -3.87
N ASP A 31 -16.39 -9.75 -3.25
CA ASP A 31 -16.26 -9.69 -1.79
C ASP A 31 -17.63 -9.81 -1.10
N GLY A 32 -17.65 -10.39 0.10
CA GLY A 32 -18.84 -10.70 0.88
C GLY A 32 -19.46 -9.50 1.61
N THR A 33 -18.73 -8.38 1.71
CA THR A 33 -19.28 -7.11 2.23
C THR A 33 -20.18 -6.48 1.18
N THR A 34 -21.36 -5.97 1.58
CA THR A 34 -22.22 -5.22 0.66
C THR A 34 -21.46 -4.00 0.14
N PRO A 35 -21.13 -3.93 -1.16
CA PRO A 35 -20.40 -2.80 -1.71
C PRO A 35 -21.23 -1.53 -1.58
N VAL A 36 -20.60 -0.43 -1.19
CA VAL A 36 -21.19 0.92 -1.22
C VAL A 36 -20.59 1.80 -2.32
N GLU A 37 -19.50 1.33 -2.92
CA GLU A 37 -18.73 2.06 -3.92
C GLU A 37 -19.33 1.92 -5.32
N PRO A 38 -19.26 2.98 -6.16
CA PRO A 38 -19.74 2.93 -7.53
C PRO A 38 -19.21 1.75 -8.34
N GLY A 39 -20.10 1.00 -8.99
CA GLY A 39 -19.74 -0.17 -9.79
C GLY A 39 -19.48 -1.45 -8.98
N GLY A 40 -19.64 -1.45 -7.67
CA GLY A 40 -19.64 -2.67 -6.85
C GLY A 40 -20.86 -3.55 -7.12
N PHE A 41 -20.69 -4.88 -7.16
CA PHE A 41 -21.78 -5.83 -7.44
C PHE A 41 -22.53 -6.26 -6.17
N VAL A 42 -23.84 -6.06 -6.15
CA VAL A 42 -24.73 -6.53 -5.09
C VAL A 42 -25.57 -7.71 -5.60
N GLY A 43 -25.29 -8.90 -5.07
CA GLY A 43 -26.11 -10.09 -5.31
C GLY A 43 -27.45 -10.04 -4.57
N VAL A 44 -28.55 -10.34 -5.26
CA VAL A 44 -29.89 -10.43 -4.66
C VAL A 44 -30.48 -11.83 -4.80
N THR A 45 -31.46 -12.18 -3.96
CA THR A 45 -32.25 -13.38 -4.18
C THR A 45 -32.97 -13.26 -5.52
N PRO A 46 -32.83 -14.23 -6.46
CA PRO A 46 -33.38 -14.10 -7.79
C PRO A 46 -34.87 -13.76 -7.80
N LYS A 47 -35.24 -12.71 -8.53
CA LYS A 47 -36.62 -12.21 -8.59
C LYS A 47 -37.09 -12.08 -10.02
N ARG A 48 -38.26 -12.64 -10.32
CA ARG A 48 -38.88 -12.52 -11.63
C ARG A 48 -39.39 -11.11 -11.89
N LEU A 49 -38.98 -10.54 -13.01
CA LEU A 49 -39.50 -9.27 -13.53
C LEU A 49 -40.62 -9.48 -14.54
N ILE A 50 -40.46 -10.46 -15.44
CA ILE A 50 -41.48 -10.77 -16.44
C ILE A 50 -41.41 -12.25 -16.86
N ASP A 51 -42.58 -12.83 -17.16
CA ASP A 51 -42.82 -14.11 -17.80
C ASP A 51 -43.92 -13.96 -18.85
N THR A 52 -43.57 -13.75 -20.11
CA THR A 52 -44.58 -13.53 -21.15
C THR A 52 -45.39 -14.78 -21.51
N ARG A 53 -45.13 -15.93 -20.88
CA ARG A 53 -46.00 -17.11 -20.98
C ARG A 53 -47.28 -16.91 -20.18
N ASN A 54 -47.24 -16.05 -19.17
CA ASN A 54 -48.41 -15.69 -18.35
C ASN A 54 -49.28 -14.70 -19.11
N PHE A 55 -50.56 -15.04 -19.28
CA PHE A 55 -51.52 -14.23 -20.03
C PHE A 55 -51.61 -12.77 -19.54
N TYR A 56 -51.44 -12.53 -18.24
CA TYR A 56 -51.55 -11.21 -17.61
C TYR A 56 -50.32 -10.32 -17.79
N GLU A 57 -49.18 -10.87 -18.21
CA GLU A 57 -47.91 -10.14 -18.38
C GLU A 57 -47.65 -9.74 -19.84
N GLY A 58 -48.66 -9.89 -20.69
CA GLY A 58 -48.68 -9.47 -22.09
C GLY A 58 -48.27 -10.58 -23.07
N PRO A 59 -48.40 -10.32 -24.38
CA PRO A 59 -48.07 -11.30 -25.42
C PRO A 59 -46.56 -11.58 -25.47
N CYS A 60 -46.14 -12.54 -26.28
CA CYS A 60 -44.73 -12.74 -26.62
C CYS A 60 -44.07 -11.47 -27.21
N LEU A 61 -42.75 -11.40 -27.19
CA LEU A 61 -42.00 -10.20 -27.57
C LEU A 61 -41.97 -10.03 -29.10
N LEU A 62 -42.88 -9.21 -29.65
CA LEU A 62 -43.00 -8.97 -31.09
C LEU A 62 -41.93 -8.02 -31.65
N THR A 63 -41.60 -6.96 -30.90
CA THR A 63 -40.61 -5.94 -31.29
C THR A 63 -39.86 -5.47 -30.05
N THR A 64 -40.17 -4.30 -29.50
CA THR A 64 -39.54 -3.76 -28.28
C THR A 64 -40.46 -3.84 -27.07
N ARG A 65 -39.87 -3.89 -25.87
CA ARG A 65 -40.55 -3.77 -24.59
C ARG A 65 -39.63 -3.15 -23.55
N ASP A 66 -40.08 -2.07 -22.94
CA ASP A 66 -39.36 -1.46 -21.82
C ASP A 66 -39.78 -2.14 -20.51
N LEU A 67 -38.80 -2.44 -19.67
CA LEU A 67 -38.99 -3.00 -18.34
C LEU A 67 -38.35 -2.09 -17.31
N THR A 68 -39.14 -1.67 -16.33
CA THR A 68 -38.60 -0.99 -15.13
C THR A 68 -37.87 -2.00 -14.29
N VAL A 69 -36.58 -1.74 -14.04
CA VAL A 69 -35.70 -2.65 -13.28
C VAL A 69 -35.28 -2.08 -11.94
N THR A 70 -35.38 -0.77 -11.73
CA THR A 70 -35.05 -0.12 -10.43
C THR A 70 -36.27 0.47 -9.75
N GLY A 71 -36.26 0.49 -8.41
CA GLY A 71 -37.29 1.14 -7.60
C GLY A 71 -38.62 0.38 -7.53
N GLY A 72 -39.60 0.96 -6.84
CA GLY A 72 -40.93 0.37 -6.66
C GLY A 72 -40.89 -0.95 -5.87
N THR A 73 -41.46 -2.02 -6.44
CA THR A 73 -41.45 -3.37 -5.83
C THR A 73 -40.22 -4.19 -6.22
N THR A 74 -39.27 -3.67 -7.01
CA THR A 74 -38.05 -4.40 -7.39
C THR A 74 -37.07 -4.50 -6.22
N THR A 75 -36.12 -5.43 -6.28
CA THR A 75 -35.02 -5.57 -5.30
C THR A 75 -33.80 -4.72 -5.66
N VAL A 76 -33.90 -3.91 -6.71
CA VAL A 76 -32.81 -3.05 -7.21
C VAL A 76 -33.11 -1.60 -6.83
N PRO A 77 -32.17 -0.90 -6.18
CA PRO A 77 -32.36 0.50 -5.78
C PRO A 77 -32.44 1.43 -7.00
N VAL A 78 -33.15 2.55 -6.82
CA VAL A 78 -33.11 3.66 -7.78
C VAL A 78 -31.68 4.20 -7.82
N GLY A 79 -31.13 4.41 -9.02
CA GLY A 79 -29.76 4.91 -9.19
C GLY A 79 -28.71 3.83 -9.46
N ALA A 80 -29.07 2.54 -9.43
CA ALA A 80 -28.17 1.46 -9.85
C ALA A 80 -27.67 1.69 -11.30
N SER A 81 -26.36 1.52 -11.52
CA SER A 81 -25.70 1.82 -12.80
C SER A 81 -25.90 0.72 -13.85
N ALA A 82 -26.01 -0.53 -13.41
CA ALA A 82 -26.24 -1.71 -14.24
C ALA A 82 -27.00 -2.81 -13.46
N VAL A 83 -27.62 -3.74 -14.18
CA VAL A 83 -28.30 -4.92 -13.61
C VAL A 83 -27.78 -6.20 -14.24
N ALA A 84 -27.69 -7.25 -13.42
CA ALA A 84 -27.42 -8.62 -13.86
C ALA A 84 -28.72 -9.43 -13.89
N LEU A 85 -28.99 -10.05 -15.03
CA LEU A 85 -30.26 -10.70 -15.34
C LEU A 85 -30.02 -12.13 -15.83
N ASN A 86 -30.97 -13.01 -15.56
CA ASN A 86 -31.15 -14.24 -16.31
C ASN A 86 -32.28 -14.02 -17.32
N VAL A 87 -31.98 -14.07 -18.61
CA VAL A 87 -32.94 -13.88 -19.70
C VAL A 87 -33.13 -15.18 -20.44
N THR A 88 -34.34 -15.73 -20.41
CA THR A 88 -34.67 -16.99 -21.08
C THR A 88 -35.66 -16.76 -22.21
N VAL A 89 -35.28 -17.14 -23.43
CA VAL A 89 -36.19 -17.23 -24.58
C VAL A 89 -36.85 -18.61 -24.60
N VAL A 90 -38.16 -18.65 -24.78
CA VAL A 90 -38.97 -19.87 -24.81
C VAL A 90 -39.83 -19.92 -26.07
N SER A 91 -39.73 -21.02 -26.81
CA SER A 91 -40.58 -21.36 -27.95
C SER A 91 -40.71 -20.27 -29.03
N PRO A 92 -39.60 -19.71 -29.54
CA PRO A 92 -39.65 -18.77 -30.65
C PRO A 92 -40.19 -19.45 -31.92
N THR A 93 -40.99 -18.73 -32.70
CA THR A 93 -41.61 -19.23 -33.94
C THR A 93 -40.69 -19.14 -35.16
N LEU A 94 -39.63 -18.33 -35.10
CA LEU A 94 -38.60 -18.18 -36.13
C LEU A 94 -37.21 -18.03 -35.47
N PRO A 95 -36.10 -18.32 -36.18
CA PRO A 95 -34.77 -18.01 -35.70
C PRO A 95 -34.58 -16.50 -35.52
N GLY A 96 -33.81 -16.09 -34.52
CA GLY A 96 -33.62 -14.67 -34.22
C GLY A 96 -32.74 -14.44 -33.00
N TYR A 97 -32.84 -13.23 -32.45
CA TYR A 97 -32.17 -12.86 -31.22
C TYR A 97 -32.98 -11.88 -30.38
N VAL A 98 -32.74 -11.90 -29.07
CA VAL A 98 -33.13 -10.84 -28.13
C VAL A 98 -31.90 -9.99 -27.81
N THR A 99 -32.07 -8.67 -27.87
CA THR A 99 -31.11 -7.67 -27.39
C THR A 99 -31.71 -6.96 -26.19
N VAL A 100 -30.91 -6.76 -25.15
CA VAL A 100 -31.25 -6.03 -23.92
C VAL A 100 -30.27 -4.87 -23.82
N TYR A 101 -30.79 -3.66 -23.72
CA TYR A 101 -29.98 -2.44 -23.73
C TYR A 101 -30.63 -1.34 -22.86
N PRO A 102 -29.89 -0.28 -22.50
CA PRO A 102 -30.43 0.80 -21.68
C PRO A 102 -31.59 1.49 -22.42
N THR A 103 -32.72 1.71 -21.74
CA THR A 103 -33.83 2.47 -22.34
C THR A 103 -33.36 3.90 -22.65
N GLY A 104 -33.72 4.42 -23.82
CA GLY A 104 -33.29 5.73 -24.30
C GLY A 104 -32.00 5.72 -25.12
N ALA A 105 -31.23 4.63 -25.12
CA ALA A 105 -30.09 4.45 -26.01
C ALA A 105 -30.53 3.97 -27.41
N ASP A 106 -29.72 4.29 -28.44
CA ASP A 106 -29.87 3.69 -29.76
C ASP A 106 -29.70 2.17 -29.67
N ARG A 107 -30.56 1.43 -30.40
CA ARG A 107 -30.52 -0.04 -30.38
C ARG A 107 -29.15 -0.53 -30.88
N PRO A 108 -28.39 -1.26 -30.05
CA PRO A 108 -27.09 -1.74 -30.48
C PRO A 108 -27.22 -2.87 -31.50
N THR A 109 -26.14 -3.11 -32.24
CA THR A 109 -26.03 -4.27 -33.14
C THR A 109 -25.82 -5.58 -32.38
N ALA A 110 -25.40 -5.51 -31.11
CA ALA A 110 -25.19 -6.63 -30.20
C ALA A 110 -26.47 -7.45 -29.96
N SER A 111 -26.31 -8.73 -29.65
CA SER A 111 -27.39 -9.66 -29.32
C SER A 111 -27.08 -10.39 -28.03
N ASN A 112 -28.03 -10.48 -27.11
CA ASN A 112 -27.84 -11.15 -25.82
C ASN A 112 -28.26 -12.62 -25.90
N VAL A 113 -29.41 -12.93 -26.49
CA VAL A 113 -29.91 -14.31 -26.57
C VAL A 113 -30.22 -14.65 -28.01
N ASN A 114 -29.34 -15.37 -28.67
CA ASN A 114 -29.56 -15.90 -30.01
C ASN A 114 -30.26 -17.26 -29.92
N TYR A 115 -31.23 -17.51 -30.79
CA TYR A 115 -32.07 -18.69 -30.73
C TYR A 115 -32.49 -19.22 -32.11
N SER A 116 -32.77 -20.52 -32.16
CA SER A 116 -33.41 -21.20 -33.29
C SER A 116 -34.89 -21.46 -33.00
N THR A 117 -35.68 -21.76 -34.05
CA THR A 117 -37.12 -22.07 -33.91
C THR A 117 -37.36 -23.18 -32.88
N GLY A 118 -38.31 -22.95 -31.97
CA GLY A 118 -38.73 -23.90 -30.94
C GLY A 118 -37.75 -24.09 -29.78
N GLN A 119 -36.62 -23.38 -29.76
CA GLN A 119 -35.58 -23.56 -28.74
C GLN A 119 -35.99 -22.93 -27.38
N VAL A 120 -35.48 -23.49 -26.29
CA VAL A 120 -35.47 -22.84 -24.97
C VAL A 120 -34.02 -22.49 -24.64
N VAL A 121 -33.72 -21.19 -24.49
CA VAL A 121 -32.35 -20.69 -24.36
C VAL A 121 -32.26 -19.65 -23.25
N PRO A 122 -31.59 -19.97 -22.13
CA PRO A 122 -31.23 -18.99 -21.12
C PRO A 122 -29.90 -18.30 -21.45
N ASN A 123 -29.71 -17.09 -20.95
CA ASN A 123 -28.42 -16.43 -20.89
C ASN A 123 -28.29 -15.53 -19.65
N ASN A 124 -27.06 -15.41 -19.14
CA ASN A 124 -26.69 -14.38 -18.17
C ASN A 124 -26.44 -13.06 -18.91
N VAL A 125 -27.17 -12.00 -18.53
CA VAL A 125 -27.15 -10.70 -19.21
C VAL A 125 -26.83 -9.61 -18.21
N THR A 126 -25.69 -8.96 -18.37
CA THR A 126 -25.37 -7.70 -17.68
C THR A 126 -25.69 -6.54 -18.61
N VAL A 127 -26.42 -5.54 -18.13
CA VAL A 127 -26.84 -4.39 -18.94
C VAL A 127 -26.84 -3.12 -18.10
N LYS A 128 -26.33 -2.02 -18.67
CA LYS A 128 -26.43 -0.68 -18.08
C LYS A 128 -27.91 -0.28 -17.95
N VAL A 129 -28.28 0.36 -16.85
CA VAL A 129 -29.64 0.87 -16.63
C VAL A 129 -29.77 2.23 -17.32
N GLY A 130 -30.89 2.48 -18.02
CA GLY A 130 -31.17 3.79 -18.62
C GLY A 130 -31.63 4.82 -17.57
N ASP A 131 -31.61 6.10 -17.92
CA ASP A 131 -31.82 7.23 -16.99
C ASP A 131 -33.15 7.19 -16.20
N ALA A 132 -34.16 6.48 -16.71
CA ALA A 132 -35.46 6.28 -16.05
C ALA A 132 -35.52 5.01 -15.17
N GLY A 133 -34.40 4.32 -14.94
CA GLY A 133 -34.41 3.07 -14.19
C GLY A 133 -34.92 1.85 -14.99
N GLN A 134 -34.85 1.94 -16.33
CA GLN A 134 -35.45 0.97 -17.26
C GLN A 134 -34.41 0.38 -18.21
N ILE A 135 -34.74 -0.82 -18.71
CA ILE A 135 -34.05 -1.48 -19.82
C ILE A 135 -35.05 -1.76 -20.95
N THR A 136 -34.56 -1.80 -22.18
CA THR A 136 -35.37 -2.15 -23.35
C THR A 136 -34.95 -3.52 -23.87
N LEU A 137 -35.95 -4.40 -24.05
CA LEU A 137 -35.80 -5.69 -24.73
C LEU A 137 -36.27 -5.53 -26.16
N PHE A 138 -35.47 -5.97 -27.12
CA PHE A 138 -35.82 -6.05 -28.54
C PHE A 138 -35.72 -7.49 -29.02
N SER A 139 -36.73 -7.99 -29.74
CA SER A 139 -36.64 -9.23 -30.52
C SER A 139 -36.50 -8.93 -32.01
N SER A 140 -35.55 -9.61 -32.66
CA SER A 140 -35.36 -9.52 -34.11
C SER A 140 -36.48 -10.20 -34.92
N GLY A 141 -37.35 -10.98 -34.26
CA GLY A 141 -38.45 -11.70 -34.89
C GLY A 141 -38.79 -13.01 -34.20
N GLY A 142 -39.90 -13.62 -34.63
CA GLY A 142 -40.33 -14.94 -34.16
C GLY A 142 -41.16 -14.95 -32.87
N CYS A 143 -41.57 -13.79 -32.34
CA CYS A 143 -42.39 -13.68 -31.12
C CYS A 143 -41.95 -14.66 -30.00
N PRO A 144 -40.69 -14.61 -29.53
CA PRO A 144 -40.26 -15.43 -28.41
C PRO A 144 -41.06 -15.08 -27.16
N ASN A 145 -41.42 -16.10 -26.37
CA ASN A 145 -41.72 -15.82 -24.97
C ASN A 145 -40.41 -15.51 -24.25
N VAL A 146 -40.43 -14.54 -23.34
CA VAL A 146 -39.25 -14.14 -22.58
C VAL A 146 -39.55 -14.22 -21.09
N ILE A 147 -38.63 -14.84 -20.35
CA ILE A 147 -38.60 -14.84 -18.88
C ILE A 147 -37.37 -14.02 -18.48
N VAL A 148 -37.55 -13.04 -17.61
CA VAL A 148 -36.44 -12.22 -17.09
C VAL A 148 -36.47 -12.29 -15.58
N ASP A 149 -35.38 -12.76 -14.99
CA ASP A 149 -35.16 -12.75 -13.54
C ASP A 149 -33.95 -11.84 -13.22
N VAL A 150 -34.06 -10.95 -12.23
CA VAL A 150 -32.92 -10.17 -11.71
C VAL A 150 -32.17 -11.03 -10.71
N VAL A 151 -30.84 -11.09 -10.85
CA VAL A 151 -29.95 -11.84 -9.94
C VAL A 151 -28.98 -10.94 -9.16
N GLY A 152 -28.83 -9.68 -9.57
CA GLY A 152 -28.03 -8.69 -8.87
C GLY A 152 -28.01 -7.34 -9.60
N TYR A 153 -27.35 -6.36 -9.01
CA TYR A 153 -27.16 -5.03 -9.59
C TYR A 153 -25.77 -4.48 -9.27
N TYR A 154 -25.39 -3.41 -9.97
CA TYR A 154 -24.16 -2.67 -9.71
C TYR A 154 -24.50 -1.30 -9.13
N GLU A 155 -23.76 -0.90 -8.11
CA GLU A 155 -23.96 0.38 -7.42
C GLU A 155 -23.85 1.57 -8.38
N GLY A 156 -24.61 2.61 -8.07
CA GLY A 156 -24.68 3.84 -8.86
C GLY A 156 -23.40 4.68 -8.80
N GLY A 157 -23.18 5.54 -9.81
CA GLY A 157 -22.03 6.44 -9.88
C GLY A 157 -21.01 6.06 -10.96
N SER A 158 -19.88 6.75 -10.95
CA SER A 158 -18.73 6.49 -11.85
C SER A 158 -17.68 5.67 -11.10
N PRO A 159 -17.44 4.42 -11.48
CA PRO A 159 -16.41 3.58 -10.86
C PRO A 159 -15.01 4.16 -11.09
N VAL A 160 -14.20 4.21 -10.04
CA VAL A 160 -12.79 4.65 -10.07
C VAL A 160 -11.83 3.69 -9.36
N LEU A 161 -12.36 2.83 -8.48
CA LEU A 161 -11.59 1.80 -7.77
C LEU A 161 -11.39 0.56 -8.66
N GLU A 162 -10.25 -0.10 -8.50
CA GLU A 162 -9.96 -1.37 -9.19
C GLU A 162 -11.11 -2.36 -8.97
N GLY A 163 -11.56 -3.00 -10.04
CA GLY A 163 -12.66 -3.97 -9.97
C GLY A 163 -14.06 -3.36 -9.92
N GLY A 164 -14.20 -2.03 -9.97
CA GLY A 164 -15.48 -1.37 -10.21
C GLY A 164 -16.00 -1.60 -11.64
N PHE A 165 -17.27 -1.99 -11.80
CA PHE A 165 -17.85 -2.31 -13.12
C PHE A 165 -18.44 -1.08 -13.82
N VAL A 166 -17.96 -0.81 -15.03
CA VAL A 166 -18.49 0.22 -15.93
C VAL A 166 -19.38 -0.43 -17.00
N GLY A 167 -20.68 -0.17 -16.91
CA GLY A 167 -21.66 -0.61 -17.90
C GLY A 167 -21.60 0.21 -19.20
N LEU A 168 -21.53 -0.48 -20.34
CA LEU A 168 -21.53 0.13 -21.67
C LEU A 168 -22.86 -0.14 -22.40
N THR A 169 -23.14 0.66 -23.44
CA THR A 169 -24.13 0.24 -24.45
C THR A 169 -23.51 -0.93 -25.23
N PRO A 170 -24.16 -2.11 -25.27
CA PRO A 170 -23.55 -3.31 -25.85
C PRO A 170 -23.00 -3.08 -27.27
N LYS A 171 -21.77 -3.50 -27.54
CA LYS A 171 -21.11 -3.31 -28.85
C LYS A 171 -20.55 -4.61 -29.39
N ARG A 172 -20.78 -4.90 -30.66
CA ARG A 172 -20.21 -6.08 -31.33
C ARG A 172 -18.71 -5.92 -31.57
N LEU A 173 -17.92 -6.89 -31.12
CA LEU A 173 -16.50 -7.00 -31.43
C LEU A 173 -16.23 -7.87 -32.65
N VAL A 174 -16.90 -9.02 -32.73
CA VAL A 174 -16.75 -9.95 -33.87
C VAL A 174 -18.00 -10.79 -34.06
N ASP A 175 -18.31 -11.09 -35.32
CA ASP A 175 -19.27 -12.07 -35.79
C ASP A 175 -18.68 -12.82 -36.98
N THR A 176 -18.16 -14.02 -36.72
CA THR A 176 -17.42 -14.79 -37.73
C THR A 176 -18.29 -15.36 -38.85
N ARG A 177 -19.61 -15.12 -38.81
CA ARG A 177 -20.52 -15.43 -39.92
C ARG A 177 -20.40 -14.40 -41.04
N ASN A 178 -19.90 -13.20 -40.74
CA ASN A 178 -19.77 -12.11 -41.68
C ASN A 178 -18.51 -12.26 -42.54
N VAL A 179 -18.65 -11.90 -43.83
CA VAL A 179 -17.53 -11.89 -44.78
C VAL A 179 -16.50 -10.83 -44.35
N GLY A 180 -15.26 -11.24 -44.10
CA GLY A 180 -14.16 -10.34 -43.72
C GLY A 180 -13.80 -10.36 -42.23
N GLU A 181 -14.64 -10.97 -41.37
CA GLU A 181 -14.39 -11.06 -39.91
C GLU A 181 -13.61 -12.33 -39.50
N GLY A 182 -12.97 -13.00 -40.46
CA GLY A 182 -12.16 -14.20 -40.27
C GLY A 182 -12.98 -15.51 -40.17
N PRO A 183 -12.31 -16.67 -40.22
CA PRO A 183 -12.98 -17.96 -40.18
C PRO A 183 -13.58 -18.25 -38.80
N CYS A 184 -14.42 -19.30 -38.74
CA CYS A 184 -14.82 -19.92 -37.49
C CYS A 184 -13.61 -20.34 -36.64
N VAL A 185 -13.82 -20.54 -35.34
CA VAL A 185 -12.73 -20.79 -34.39
C VAL A 185 -12.22 -22.23 -34.54
N SER A 186 -11.22 -22.45 -35.39
CA SER A 186 -10.53 -23.74 -35.59
C SER A 186 -9.19 -23.85 -34.88
N ALA A 187 -8.66 -22.73 -34.39
CA ALA A 187 -7.41 -22.59 -33.63
C ALA A 187 -7.57 -21.44 -32.62
N PRO A 188 -6.70 -21.33 -31.60
CA PRO A 188 -6.71 -20.18 -30.69
C PRO A 188 -6.74 -18.85 -31.47
N ARG A 189 -7.67 -17.98 -31.12
CA ARG A 189 -7.90 -16.70 -31.80
C ARG A 189 -7.86 -15.55 -30.80
N ASN A 190 -6.91 -14.64 -30.96
CA ASN A 190 -6.80 -13.45 -30.12
C ASN A 190 -7.77 -12.38 -30.62
N LEU A 191 -8.42 -11.68 -29.69
CA LEU A 191 -9.31 -10.56 -29.92
C LEU A 191 -8.86 -9.40 -29.03
N THR A 192 -8.47 -8.29 -29.64
CA THR A 192 -8.20 -7.04 -28.92
C THR A 192 -9.51 -6.49 -28.37
N VAL A 193 -9.55 -6.25 -27.07
CA VAL A 193 -10.75 -5.81 -26.34
C VAL A 193 -10.61 -4.43 -25.70
N THR A 194 -9.38 -3.91 -25.53
CA THR A 194 -9.10 -2.55 -25.05
C THR A 194 -8.41 -1.71 -26.13
N GLY A 195 -8.47 -0.39 -25.99
CA GLY A 195 -7.71 0.55 -26.82
C GLY A 195 -8.23 0.71 -28.25
N GLY A 196 -7.64 1.65 -29.00
CA GLY A 196 -7.95 1.90 -30.41
C GLY A 196 -9.41 2.33 -30.67
N THR A 197 -10.12 1.63 -31.57
CA THR A 197 -11.54 1.90 -31.93
C THR A 197 -12.57 1.20 -31.02
N THR A 198 -12.11 0.56 -29.95
CA THR A 198 -12.98 -0.08 -28.96
C THR A 198 -13.54 0.96 -27.98
N THR A 199 -14.61 0.63 -27.25
CA THR A 199 -15.22 1.51 -26.23
C THR A 199 -14.69 1.20 -24.81
N VAL A 200 -13.67 0.35 -24.70
CA VAL A 200 -13.06 -0.05 -23.43
C VAL A 200 -11.69 0.61 -23.34
N PRO A 201 -11.38 1.34 -22.25
CA PRO A 201 -10.12 2.06 -22.12
C PRO A 201 -8.92 1.11 -22.01
N ASP A 202 -7.75 1.61 -22.42
CA ASP A 202 -6.48 0.98 -22.08
C ASP A 202 -6.28 1.04 -20.56
N GLY A 203 -5.93 -0.09 -19.95
CA GLY A 203 -5.83 -0.23 -18.49
C GLY A 203 -6.98 -0.98 -17.82
N ALA A 204 -8.08 -1.29 -18.52
CA ALA A 204 -9.15 -2.11 -17.96
C ALA A 204 -8.64 -3.49 -17.47
N ASN A 205 -9.00 -3.87 -16.24
CA ASN A 205 -8.56 -5.13 -15.62
C ASN A 205 -9.22 -6.35 -16.28
N ALA A 206 -10.51 -6.24 -16.57
CA ALA A 206 -11.33 -7.30 -17.15
C ALA A 206 -12.45 -6.74 -18.03
N VAL A 207 -12.98 -7.56 -18.93
CA VAL A 207 -14.11 -7.22 -19.81
C VAL A 207 -15.28 -8.15 -19.58
N ALA A 208 -16.49 -7.57 -19.54
CA ALA A 208 -17.74 -8.32 -19.52
C ALA A 208 -18.26 -8.49 -20.95
N LEU A 209 -18.49 -9.74 -21.33
CA LEU A 209 -18.78 -10.15 -22.70
C LEU A 209 -20.05 -11.00 -22.76
N ASN A 210 -20.76 -10.91 -23.87
CA ASN A 210 -21.66 -11.95 -24.33
C ASN A 210 -21.03 -12.71 -25.49
N ILE A 211 -20.84 -14.02 -25.33
CA ILE A 211 -20.26 -14.91 -26.35
C ILE A 211 -21.32 -15.91 -26.81
N THR A 212 -21.59 -15.94 -28.11
CA THR A 212 -22.53 -16.89 -28.72
C THR A 212 -21.83 -17.81 -29.69
N VAL A 213 -21.95 -19.12 -29.49
CA VAL A 213 -21.58 -20.13 -30.49
C VAL A 213 -22.76 -20.39 -31.42
N VAL A 214 -22.50 -20.40 -32.73
CA VAL A 214 -23.49 -20.63 -33.78
C VAL A 214 -23.06 -21.78 -34.69
N SER A 215 -23.94 -22.77 -34.81
CA SER A 215 -23.86 -23.87 -35.78
C SER A 215 -22.52 -24.64 -35.77
N PRO A 216 -22.02 -25.13 -34.62
CA PRO A 216 -20.86 -26.01 -34.58
C PRO A 216 -21.16 -27.32 -35.32
N SER A 217 -20.16 -27.92 -35.98
CA SER A 217 -20.35 -29.17 -36.74
C SER A 217 -20.31 -30.45 -35.91
N ILE A 218 -19.72 -30.39 -34.70
CA ILE A 218 -19.66 -31.51 -33.73
C ILE A 218 -19.85 -30.97 -32.30
N PRO A 219 -20.19 -31.82 -31.32
CA PRO A 219 -20.17 -31.43 -29.91
C PRO A 219 -18.79 -31.02 -29.43
N GLY A 220 -18.72 -30.06 -28.52
CA GLY A 220 -17.49 -29.51 -27.98
C GLY A 220 -17.73 -28.40 -26.96
N TYR A 221 -16.70 -27.62 -26.70
CA TYR A 221 -16.73 -26.47 -25.80
C TYR A 221 -15.92 -25.30 -26.34
N LEU A 222 -16.19 -24.11 -25.83
CA LEU A 222 -15.43 -22.90 -26.08
C LEU A 222 -14.94 -22.34 -24.75
N THR A 223 -13.70 -21.84 -24.74
CA THR A 223 -13.07 -21.18 -23.60
C THR A 223 -12.49 -19.84 -24.04
N ALA A 224 -12.83 -18.77 -23.32
CA ALA A 224 -12.25 -17.44 -23.42
C ALA A 224 -11.34 -17.19 -22.22
N PHE A 225 -10.12 -16.72 -22.45
CA PHE A 225 -9.11 -16.52 -21.41
C PHE A 225 -8.15 -15.37 -21.76
N PRO A 226 -7.36 -14.84 -20.81
CA PRO A 226 -6.45 -13.73 -21.08
C PRO A 226 -5.38 -14.14 -22.10
N THR A 227 -5.09 -13.28 -23.08
CA THR A 227 -3.99 -13.53 -24.01
C THR A 227 -2.66 -13.59 -23.26
N GLY A 228 -1.79 -14.53 -23.63
CA GLY A 228 -0.52 -14.77 -22.93
C GLY A 228 -0.62 -15.74 -21.76
N ALA A 229 -1.83 -15.98 -21.22
CA ALA A 229 -2.03 -16.93 -20.13
C ALA A 229 -2.09 -18.40 -20.62
N THR A 230 -1.78 -19.33 -19.72
CA THR A 230 -2.01 -20.76 -19.96
C THR A 230 -3.50 -21.04 -20.07
N ARG A 231 -3.92 -21.77 -21.12
CA ARG A 231 -5.34 -22.10 -21.34
C ARG A 231 -5.93 -22.84 -20.13
N PRO A 232 -7.02 -22.33 -19.53
CA PRO A 232 -7.66 -23.01 -18.40
C PRO A 232 -8.40 -24.27 -18.84
N THR A 233 -8.63 -25.18 -17.90
CA THR A 233 -9.43 -26.40 -18.11
C THR A 233 -10.94 -26.13 -18.06
N ALA A 234 -11.36 -24.98 -17.52
CA ALA A 234 -12.75 -24.55 -17.44
C ALA A 234 -13.31 -24.17 -18.83
N SER A 235 -14.59 -24.43 -19.03
CA SER A 235 -15.30 -24.08 -20.26
C SER A 235 -16.07 -22.78 -20.08
N THR A 236 -16.01 -21.86 -21.05
CA THR A 236 -16.91 -20.70 -21.07
C THR A 236 -18.32 -21.13 -21.45
N LEU A 237 -18.48 -22.03 -22.42
CA LEU A 237 -19.75 -22.68 -22.73
C LEU A 237 -19.54 -24.02 -23.44
N ASN A 238 -20.54 -24.88 -23.34
CA ASN A 238 -20.58 -26.19 -24.01
C ASN A 238 -21.63 -26.17 -25.12
N TYR A 239 -21.36 -26.87 -26.23
CA TYR A 239 -22.26 -26.93 -27.38
C TYR A 239 -22.38 -28.33 -27.98
N VAL A 240 -23.52 -28.62 -28.58
CA VAL A 240 -23.75 -29.79 -29.46
C VAL A 240 -23.87 -29.36 -30.92
N ALA A 241 -23.72 -30.31 -31.85
CA ALA A 241 -23.79 -30.05 -33.29
C ALA A 241 -25.08 -29.30 -33.68
N GLY A 242 -24.93 -28.23 -34.46
CA GLY A 242 -26.03 -27.39 -34.95
C GLY A 242 -26.64 -26.41 -33.92
N GLN A 243 -26.18 -26.41 -32.67
CA GLN A 243 -26.74 -25.58 -31.62
C GLN A 243 -26.41 -24.08 -31.79
N VAL A 244 -27.32 -23.22 -31.32
CA VAL A 244 -27.04 -21.81 -31.02
C VAL A 244 -27.06 -21.66 -29.50
N VAL A 245 -25.94 -21.26 -28.91
CA VAL A 245 -25.80 -21.16 -27.44
C VAL A 245 -25.05 -19.89 -27.05
N PRO A 246 -25.72 -18.94 -26.36
CA PRO A 246 -25.09 -17.76 -25.77
C PRO A 246 -24.62 -18.03 -24.33
N ASN A 247 -23.57 -17.33 -23.89
CA ASN A 247 -23.22 -17.21 -22.48
C ASN A 247 -22.60 -15.83 -22.18
N GLY A 248 -23.10 -15.16 -21.14
CA GLY A 248 -22.47 -13.98 -20.54
C GLY A 248 -21.31 -14.38 -19.62
N THR A 249 -20.13 -13.80 -19.85
CA THR A 249 -18.90 -14.14 -19.14
C THR A 249 -18.06 -12.89 -18.84
N VAL A 250 -17.17 -12.97 -17.85
CA VAL A 250 -16.17 -11.95 -17.53
C VAL A 250 -14.81 -12.57 -17.75
N VAL A 251 -13.93 -11.86 -18.47
CA VAL A 251 -12.59 -12.35 -18.82
C VAL A 251 -11.57 -11.28 -18.48
N LYS A 252 -10.53 -11.63 -17.70
CA LYS A 252 -9.40 -10.74 -17.43
C LYS A 252 -8.70 -10.38 -18.75
N VAL A 253 -8.29 -9.12 -18.89
CA VAL A 253 -7.57 -8.65 -20.07
C VAL A 253 -6.13 -9.15 -19.99
N GLY A 254 -5.62 -9.73 -21.08
CA GLY A 254 -4.23 -10.22 -21.16
C GLY A 254 -3.33 -9.31 -22.01
N ASP A 255 -2.19 -9.85 -22.43
CA ASP A 255 -1.15 -9.12 -23.16
C ASP A 255 -1.71 -8.34 -24.35
N GLY A 256 -1.30 -7.07 -24.46
CA GLY A 256 -1.70 -6.17 -25.54
C GLY A 256 -3.19 -5.82 -25.55
N GLY A 257 -3.86 -5.88 -24.39
CA GLY A 257 -5.26 -5.48 -24.29
C GLY A 257 -6.23 -6.50 -24.87
N ALA A 258 -5.87 -7.79 -24.88
CA ALA A 258 -6.56 -8.82 -25.66
C ALA A 258 -6.97 -10.06 -24.85
N ILE A 259 -7.98 -10.76 -25.37
CA ILE A 259 -8.39 -12.10 -24.90
C ILE A 259 -8.16 -13.14 -26.00
N THR A 260 -8.04 -14.42 -25.63
CA THR A 260 -7.92 -15.55 -26.54
C THR A 260 -9.16 -16.44 -26.47
N LEU A 261 -9.73 -16.77 -27.63
CA LEU A 261 -10.79 -17.76 -27.79
C LEU A 261 -10.21 -19.10 -28.25
N PHE A 262 -10.62 -20.18 -27.61
CA PHE A 262 -10.31 -21.55 -28.03
C PHE A 262 -11.57 -22.40 -28.13
N ALA A 263 -11.71 -23.18 -29.21
CA ALA A 263 -12.76 -24.17 -29.37
C ALA A 263 -12.16 -25.58 -29.45
N SER A 264 -12.75 -26.56 -28.77
CA SER A 264 -12.22 -27.93 -28.73
C SER A 264 -12.47 -28.74 -30.02
N GLY A 265 -13.37 -28.28 -30.89
CA GLY A 265 -13.60 -28.89 -32.19
C GLY A 265 -14.80 -28.28 -32.92
N GLY A 266 -15.06 -28.74 -34.15
CA GLY A 266 -16.30 -28.42 -34.87
C GLY A 266 -16.40 -27.06 -35.54
N CYS A 267 -15.34 -26.24 -35.47
CA CYS A 267 -15.26 -24.90 -36.06
C CYS A 267 -16.53 -24.07 -35.83
N PRO A 268 -16.89 -23.77 -34.56
CA PRO A 268 -18.04 -22.93 -34.27
C PRO A 268 -17.85 -21.52 -34.83
N ASN A 269 -18.91 -20.97 -35.40
CA ASN A 269 -18.96 -19.52 -35.57
C ASN A 269 -19.18 -18.88 -34.20
N VAL A 270 -18.56 -17.72 -33.98
CA VAL A 270 -18.69 -16.99 -32.72
C VAL A 270 -19.17 -15.56 -32.97
N ILE A 271 -20.07 -15.11 -32.11
CA ILE A 271 -20.47 -13.71 -31.99
C ILE A 271 -20.01 -13.26 -30.60
N VAL A 272 -19.22 -12.19 -30.53
CA VAL A 272 -18.73 -11.62 -29.28
C VAL A 272 -19.17 -10.17 -29.21
N ASP A 273 -19.94 -9.85 -28.17
CA ASP A 273 -20.39 -8.50 -27.86
C ASP A 273 -19.84 -8.07 -26.49
N VAL A 274 -19.29 -6.85 -26.38
CA VAL A 274 -18.86 -6.25 -25.10
C VAL A 274 -20.04 -5.53 -24.47
N VAL A 275 -20.26 -5.76 -23.19
CA VAL A 275 -21.35 -5.13 -22.41
C VAL A 275 -20.86 -4.21 -21.30
N GLY A 276 -19.57 -4.27 -20.96
CA GLY A 276 -18.93 -3.43 -19.96
C GLY A 276 -17.50 -3.88 -19.67
N TYR A 277 -16.83 -3.20 -18.75
CA TYR A 277 -15.48 -3.53 -18.30
C TYR A 277 -15.32 -3.28 -16.80
N TYR A 278 -14.24 -3.79 -16.21
CA TYR A 278 -13.86 -3.57 -14.82
C TYR A 278 -12.60 -2.70 -14.77
N GLU A 279 -12.61 -1.68 -13.92
CA GLU A 279 -11.49 -0.75 -13.77
C GLU A 279 -10.19 -1.46 -13.38
N GLY A 280 -9.09 -0.98 -13.94
CA GLY A 280 -7.71 -1.41 -13.67
C GLY A 280 -7.19 -0.97 -12.31
N PRO A 281 -6.05 -1.52 -11.84
CA PRO A 281 -5.28 -0.86 -10.80
C PRO A 281 -4.98 0.57 -11.24
N SER A 282 -5.34 1.52 -10.37
CA SER A 282 -5.05 2.94 -10.55
C SER A 282 -3.55 3.13 -10.84
N ALA A 283 -3.23 3.91 -11.87
CA ALA A 283 -1.85 4.33 -12.15
C ALA A 283 -1.35 5.42 -11.18
N LEU A 284 -2.15 5.78 -10.17
CA LEU A 284 -1.70 6.65 -9.10
C LEU A 284 -0.72 5.86 -8.21
N PRO A 285 0.47 6.40 -7.92
CA PRO A 285 1.35 5.78 -6.95
C PRO A 285 0.63 5.72 -5.61
N THR A 286 0.64 4.56 -4.95
CA THR A 286 0.46 4.52 -3.50
C THR A 286 1.60 5.35 -2.88
N ALA A 287 1.35 6.15 -1.84
CA ALA A 287 2.44 6.84 -1.15
C ALA A 287 3.34 5.81 -0.46
N THR A 288 4.31 5.26 -1.17
CA THR A 288 5.36 4.43 -0.60
C THR A 288 6.45 5.29 0.05
N ASP A 289 6.51 6.57 -0.33
CA ASP A 289 7.53 7.52 0.10
C ASP A 289 6.90 8.77 0.73
N THR A 290 7.58 9.32 1.73
CA THR A 290 7.19 10.59 2.34
C THR A 290 7.27 11.72 1.31
N THR A 291 6.20 12.50 1.16
CA THR A 291 6.21 13.72 0.33
C THR A 291 6.08 14.97 1.19
N LEU A 292 6.70 16.07 0.77
CA LEU A 292 6.72 17.34 1.52
C LEU A 292 6.07 18.45 0.73
N ALA A 293 5.25 19.26 1.40
CA ALA A 293 4.79 20.55 0.88
C ALA A 293 5.07 21.65 1.90
N ALA A 294 5.65 22.76 1.44
CA ALA A 294 5.91 23.94 2.26
C ALA A 294 5.13 25.12 1.69
N GLY A 295 4.22 25.68 2.50
CA GLY A 295 3.44 26.87 2.20
C GLY A 295 4.17 28.16 2.59
N LEU A 296 3.41 29.21 2.88
CA LEU A 296 3.98 30.49 3.36
C LEU A 296 4.60 30.33 4.76
N ASN A 297 3.77 29.89 5.71
CA ASN A 297 4.11 29.78 7.13
C ASN A 297 3.67 28.42 7.72
N HIS A 298 3.56 27.37 6.90
CA HIS A 298 3.29 26.01 7.38
C HIS A 298 3.91 24.99 6.44
N THR A 299 4.18 23.81 6.98
CA THR A 299 4.75 22.68 6.25
C THR A 299 3.90 21.46 6.53
N CYS A 300 3.69 20.62 5.53
CA CYS A 300 2.99 19.36 5.65
C CYS A 300 3.80 18.22 5.02
N ALA A 301 3.58 17.01 5.52
CA ALA A 301 4.14 15.79 5.01
C ALA A 301 3.05 14.72 4.84
N VAL A 302 3.02 14.05 3.69
CA VAL A 302 2.33 12.75 3.55
C VAL A 302 3.28 11.69 4.05
N LEU A 303 2.82 10.82 4.94
CA LEU A 303 3.59 9.70 5.48
C LEU A 303 3.36 8.42 4.64
N PRO A 304 4.23 7.41 4.76
CA PRO A 304 4.06 6.14 4.01
C PRO A 304 2.78 5.36 4.35
N ASP A 305 2.16 5.64 5.50
CA ASP A 305 0.84 5.11 5.86
C ASP A 305 -0.32 5.93 5.27
N GLN A 306 -0.02 6.86 4.36
CA GLN A 306 -0.95 7.76 3.67
C GLN A 306 -1.68 8.76 4.60
N THR A 307 -1.26 8.86 5.86
CA THR A 307 -1.70 9.95 6.75
C THR A 307 -0.93 11.24 6.45
N VAL A 308 -1.48 12.37 6.90
CA VAL A 308 -0.85 13.68 6.74
C VAL A 308 -0.54 14.30 8.08
N GLN A 309 0.66 14.84 8.21
CA GLN A 309 1.05 15.70 9.33
C GLN A 309 1.39 17.09 8.85
N CYS A 310 0.95 18.11 9.58
CA CYS A 310 1.22 19.51 9.30
C CYS A 310 1.76 20.24 10.54
N TRP A 311 2.56 21.29 10.35
CA TRP A 311 3.05 22.16 11.43
C TRP A 311 3.28 23.58 10.92
N GLY A 312 3.40 24.53 11.85
CA GLY A 312 3.53 25.96 11.61
C GLY A 312 2.26 26.73 11.98
N ASN A 313 1.96 27.76 11.20
CA ASN A 313 0.80 28.63 11.37
C ASN A 313 -0.52 27.87 11.17
N ASN A 314 -1.50 28.11 12.03
CA ASN A 314 -2.85 27.55 11.93
C ASN A 314 -3.96 28.59 12.18
N GLU A 315 -3.68 29.89 12.04
CA GLU A 315 -4.66 30.95 12.33
C GLU A 315 -5.98 30.83 11.54
N THR A 316 -5.94 30.16 10.38
CA THR A 316 -7.09 29.94 9.48
C THR A 316 -7.43 28.46 9.31
N GLY A 317 -6.87 27.57 10.13
CA GLY A 317 -7.15 26.13 10.06
C GLY A 317 -6.31 25.34 9.05
N GLN A 318 -5.24 25.92 8.49
CA GLN A 318 -4.42 25.30 7.44
C GLN A 318 -3.62 24.06 7.86
N LEU A 319 -3.57 23.74 9.17
CA LEU A 319 -3.04 22.45 9.65
C LEU A 319 -4.08 21.33 9.62
N GLY A 320 -5.38 21.62 9.50
CA GLY A 320 -6.42 20.60 9.31
C GLY A 320 -6.65 19.68 10.52
N ASP A 321 -6.14 20.06 11.69
CA ASP A 321 -6.16 19.27 12.94
C ASP A 321 -7.44 19.52 13.78
N ALA A 322 -8.48 20.07 13.17
CA ALA A 322 -9.71 20.54 13.83
C ALA A 322 -9.48 21.68 14.84
N THR A 323 -8.32 22.35 14.80
CA THR A 323 -8.02 23.53 15.62
C THR A 323 -7.64 24.74 14.76
N ASN A 324 -7.58 25.92 15.37
CA ASN A 324 -6.98 27.12 14.78
C ASN A 324 -5.74 27.54 15.59
N ILE A 325 -4.97 26.56 16.07
CA ILE A 325 -3.84 26.77 16.97
C ILE A 325 -2.56 26.37 16.23
N SER A 326 -1.64 27.33 16.07
CA SER A 326 -0.34 27.09 15.46
C SER A 326 0.47 26.09 16.28
N SER A 327 1.24 25.23 15.60
CA SER A 327 2.03 24.19 16.24
C SER A 327 3.47 24.22 15.75
N ASN A 328 4.43 24.19 16.66
CA ASN A 328 5.86 24.08 16.34
C ASN A 328 6.37 22.63 16.31
N ILE A 329 5.44 21.68 16.40
CA ILE A 329 5.64 20.25 16.18
C ILE A 329 4.56 19.76 15.18
N PRO A 330 4.83 18.70 14.42
CA PRO A 330 3.84 18.03 13.58
C PRO A 330 2.58 17.66 14.35
N VAL A 331 1.42 17.98 13.76
CA VAL A 331 0.09 17.53 14.19
C VAL A 331 -0.57 16.76 13.06
N THR A 332 -1.34 15.74 13.41
CA THR A 332 -2.05 14.91 12.44
C THR A 332 -3.26 15.65 11.88
N VAL A 333 -3.41 15.63 10.55
CA VAL A 333 -4.60 16.14 9.86
C VAL A 333 -5.79 15.23 10.16
N SER A 334 -6.91 15.82 10.54
CA SER A 334 -8.13 15.08 10.91
C SER A 334 -8.79 14.45 9.69
N GLY A 335 -8.97 13.13 9.68
CA GLY A 335 -9.80 12.43 8.70
C GLY A 335 -9.13 12.00 7.38
N ILE A 336 -7.84 12.32 7.18
CA ILE A 336 -7.09 11.93 5.97
C ILE A 336 -6.26 10.68 6.27
N THR A 337 -6.55 9.58 5.58
CA THR A 337 -5.87 8.28 5.74
C THR A 337 -5.39 7.65 4.44
N THR A 338 -5.66 8.29 3.29
CA THR A 338 -5.35 7.75 1.95
C THR A 338 -4.68 8.78 1.05
N ALA A 339 -4.00 9.77 1.63
CA ALA A 339 -3.29 10.77 0.85
C ALA A 339 -2.12 10.16 0.09
N ILE A 340 -2.03 10.48 -1.19
CA ILE A 340 -0.90 10.12 -2.06
C ILE A 340 0.00 11.32 -2.38
N SER A 341 -0.53 12.55 -2.28
CA SER A 341 0.21 13.79 -2.48
C SER A 341 -0.41 14.93 -1.69
N ILE A 342 0.40 15.92 -1.34
CA ILE A 342 -0.01 17.12 -0.60
C ILE A 342 0.54 18.38 -1.29
N THR A 343 -0.22 19.46 -1.26
CA THR A 343 0.25 20.80 -1.66
C THR A 343 -0.19 21.83 -0.62
N ALA A 344 0.65 22.83 -0.39
CA ALA A 344 0.40 23.92 0.54
C ALA A 344 0.43 25.26 -0.20
N GLY A 345 -0.65 26.03 -0.10
CA GLY A 345 -0.71 27.43 -0.54
C GLY A 345 -0.21 28.39 0.53
N GLU A 346 -0.54 29.68 0.43
CA GLU A 346 -0.15 30.64 1.48
C GLU A 346 -0.89 30.41 2.80
N TYR A 347 -2.17 30.04 2.75
CA TYR A 347 -3.04 29.90 3.93
C TYR A 347 -3.99 28.71 3.86
N HIS A 348 -3.76 27.77 2.94
CA HIS A 348 -4.57 26.57 2.77
C HIS A 348 -3.69 25.39 2.34
N THR A 349 -4.24 24.20 2.48
CA THR A 349 -3.58 22.94 2.16
C THR A 349 -4.58 22.06 1.43
N CYS A 350 -4.10 21.27 0.46
CA CYS A 350 -4.93 20.27 -0.22
C CYS A 350 -4.18 18.96 -0.34
N ALA A 351 -4.89 17.85 -0.12
CA ALA A 351 -4.43 16.49 -0.34
C ALA A 351 -5.12 15.87 -1.55
N LEU A 352 -4.34 15.13 -2.34
CA LEU A 352 -4.83 14.21 -3.37
C LEU A 352 -4.88 12.82 -2.73
N LEU A 353 -6.02 12.16 -2.83
CA LEU A 353 -6.25 10.83 -2.26
C LEU A 353 -6.05 9.72 -3.30
N ASP A 354 -5.87 8.49 -2.85
CA ASP A 354 -5.67 7.29 -3.68
C ASP A 354 -6.85 6.96 -4.61
N ASP A 355 -8.05 7.42 -4.26
CA ASP A 355 -9.28 7.35 -5.06
C ASP A 355 -9.41 8.46 -6.12
N ALA A 356 -8.35 9.25 -6.32
CA ALA A 356 -8.26 10.38 -7.25
C ALA A 356 -9.16 11.59 -6.92
N THR A 357 -9.72 11.66 -5.70
CA THR A 357 -10.41 12.84 -5.18
C THR A 357 -9.44 13.80 -4.51
N VAL A 358 -9.88 15.04 -4.27
CA VAL A 358 -9.08 16.07 -3.60
C VAL A 358 -9.85 16.63 -2.42
N GLU A 359 -9.19 16.74 -1.28
CA GLU A 359 -9.70 17.45 -0.11
C GLU A 359 -8.81 18.64 0.24
N CYS A 360 -9.41 19.76 0.60
CA CYS A 360 -8.70 21.00 0.95
C CYS A 360 -9.16 21.53 2.32
N TRP A 361 -8.29 22.26 3.01
CA TRP A 361 -8.59 22.94 4.27
C TRP A 361 -7.76 24.22 4.44
N GLY A 362 -8.17 25.08 5.36
CA GLY A 362 -7.59 26.37 5.67
C GLY A 362 -8.46 27.55 5.26
N PHE A 363 -7.82 28.66 4.91
CA PHE A 363 -8.47 29.89 4.46
C PHE A 363 -9.24 29.68 3.14
N ASN A 364 -10.45 30.21 3.03
CA ASN A 364 -11.35 30.03 1.88
C ASN A 364 -12.11 31.30 1.45
N ALA A 365 -11.74 32.50 1.92
CA ALA A 365 -12.51 33.70 1.58
C ALA A 365 -12.58 34.03 0.07
N LEU A 366 -11.73 33.40 -0.74
CA LEU A 366 -11.67 33.55 -2.20
C LEU A 366 -12.03 32.26 -2.93
N GLY A 367 -12.54 31.24 -2.23
CA GLY A 367 -12.98 29.97 -2.81
C GLY A 367 -11.86 28.98 -3.12
N GLN A 368 -10.67 29.14 -2.54
CA GLN A 368 -9.49 28.31 -2.80
C GLN A 368 -9.60 26.86 -2.27
N LEU A 369 -10.60 26.56 -1.44
CA LEU A 369 -10.93 25.17 -1.08
C LEU A 369 -11.78 24.46 -2.12
N GLY A 370 -12.49 25.20 -3.00
CA GLY A 370 -13.22 24.59 -4.12
C GLY A 370 -14.47 23.79 -3.73
N ASP A 371 -14.97 24.00 -2.51
CA ASP A 371 -16.05 23.26 -1.85
C ASP A 371 -17.45 23.89 -2.09
N ASP A 372 -17.58 24.78 -3.08
CA ASP A 372 -18.77 25.61 -3.31
C ASP A 372 -19.10 26.59 -2.16
N THR A 373 -18.12 26.86 -1.28
CA THR A 373 -18.25 27.86 -0.22
C THR A 373 -17.14 28.92 -0.30
N ASN A 374 -17.26 29.96 0.52
CA ASN A 374 -16.17 30.90 0.79
C ASN A 374 -15.88 30.94 2.30
N ILE A 375 -15.99 29.79 2.96
CA ILE A 375 -15.92 29.64 4.41
C ILE A 375 -14.66 28.86 4.74
N ASP A 376 -13.81 29.41 5.61
CA ASP A 376 -12.60 28.74 6.09
C ASP A 376 -12.96 27.42 6.77
N SER A 377 -12.11 26.40 6.62
CA SER A 377 -12.30 25.11 7.26
C SER A 377 -11.03 24.67 7.97
N ASN A 378 -11.12 24.27 9.22
CA ASN A 378 -9.99 23.72 9.97
C ASN A 378 -9.97 22.18 9.97
N ILE A 379 -10.83 21.58 9.16
CA ILE A 379 -10.82 20.18 8.80
C ILE A 379 -10.84 20.06 7.28
N PRO A 380 -10.29 18.98 6.71
CA PRO A 380 -10.43 18.66 5.29
C PRO A 380 -11.89 18.69 4.81
N VAL A 381 -12.11 19.32 3.65
CA VAL A 381 -13.39 19.32 2.94
C VAL A 381 -13.19 18.89 1.48
N PRO A 382 -14.11 18.11 0.91
CA PRO A 382 -13.98 17.63 -0.46
C PRO A 382 -14.14 18.77 -1.48
N VAL A 383 -13.28 18.76 -2.50
CA VAL A 383 -13.36 19.67 -3.64
C VAL A 383 -14.51 19.24 -4.55
N SER A 384 -15.37 20.19 -4.91
CA SER A 384 -16.57 19.92 -5.71
C SER A 384 -16.22 19.45 -7.14
N GLY A 385 -16.59 18.21 -7.49
CA GLY A 385 -16.53 17.70 -8.87
C GLY A 385 -15.18 17.20 -9.35
N ILE A 386 -14.16 17.10 -8.49
CA ILE A 386 -12.86 16.49 -8.82
C ILE A 386 -12.85 15.02 -8.38
N THR A 387 -12.77 14.09 -9.34
CA THR A 387 -12.81 12.64 -9.09
C THR A 387 -11.78 11.84 -9.90
N THR A 388 -10.90 12.52 -10.64
CA THR A 388 -9.91 11.88 -11.53
C THR A 388 -8.57 12.62 -11.48
N ALA A 389 -8.29 13.29 -10.37
CA ALA A 389 -7.05 14.04 -10.21
C ALA A 389 -5.84 13.11 -10.17
N THR A 390 -4.76 13.55 -10.80
CA THR A 390 -3.46 12.86 -10.85
C THR A 390 -2.33 13.70 -10.29
N ALA A 391 -2.53 15.02 -10.22
CA ALA A 391 -1.66 15.94 -9.49
C ALA A 391 -2.46 17.16 -9.03
N ILE A 392 -1.95 17.82 -7.99
CA ILE A 392 -2.50 19.07 -7.45
C ILE A 392 -1.39 20.11 -7.27
N ALA A 393 -1.74 21.39 -7.42
CA ALA A 393 -0.85 22.50 -7.14
C ALA A 393 -1.63 23.67 -6.52
N ALA A 394 -1.19 24.12 -5.35
CA ALA A 394 -1.74 25.31 -4.70
C ALA A 394 -0.84 26.52 -4.93
N GLY A 395 -1.47 27.62 -5.35
CA GLY A 395 -0.86 28.95 -5.38
C GLY A 395 -1.16 29.72 -4.10
N GLY A 396 -1.06 31.05 -4.15
CA GLY A 396 -1.26 31.89 -2.96
C GLY A 396 -2.70 31.90 -2.46
N SER A 397 -3.67 31.96 -3.37
CA SER A 397 -5.11 31.90 -3.02
C SER A 397 -5.94 31.24 -4.12
N HIS A 398 -5.34 30.29 -4.82
CA HIS A 398 -5.98 29.46 -5.84
C HIS A 398 -5.35 28.07 -5.83
N THR A 399 -6.07 27.09 -6.36
CA THR A 399 -5.63 25.69 -6.44
C THR A 399 -5.96 25.17 -7.83
N CYS A 400 -5.15 24.25 -8.34
CA CYS A 400 -5.39 23.56 -9.59
C CYS A 400 -5.20 22.05 -9.42
N ALA A 401 -5.98 21.28 -10.17
CA ALA A 401 -5.84 19.83 -10.32
C ALA A 401 -5.56 19.49 -11.79
N LEU A 402 -4.61 18.59 -12.01
CA LEU A 402 -4.40 17.88 -13.27
C LEU A 402 -5.24 16.62 -13.25
N LEU A 403 -6.07 16.41 -14.27
CA LEU A 403 -6.96 15.25 -14.36
C LEU A 403 -6.34 14.14 -15.22
N ALA A 404 -6.85 12.92 -15.07
CA ALA A 404 -6.37 11.73 -15.80
C ALA A 404 -6.49 11.86 -17.33
N ASP A 405 -7.39 12.71 -17.81
CA ASP A 405 -7.53 13.05 -19.24
C ASP A 405 -6.53 14.13 -19.72
N GLN A 406 -5.55 14.49 -18.88
CA GLN A 406 -4.52 15.50 -19.11
C GLN A 406 -5.06 16.94 -19.24
N THR A 407 -6.32 17.19 -18.87
CA THR A 407 -6.87 18.54 -18.72
C THR A 407 -6.59 19.10 -17.33
N VAL A 408 -6.68 20.42 -17.18
CA VAL A 408 -6.45 21.11 -15.90
C VAL A 408 -7.70 21.87 -15.49
N GLN A 409 -8.07 21.76 -14.22
CA GLN A 409 -9.10 22.58 -13.60
C GLN A 409 -8.50 23.40 -12.46
N CYS A 410 -8.90 24.66 -12.32
CA CYS A 410 -8.43 25.55 -11.27
C CYS A 410 -9.60 26.24 -10.57
N TRP A 411 -9.43 26.63 -9.30
CA TRP A 411 -10.41 27.39 -8.51
C TRP A 411 -9.70 28.35 -7.55
N GLY A 412 -10.47 29.26 -6.97
CA GLY A 412 -10.02 30.31 -6.07
C GLY A 412 -9.93 31.69 -6.74
N TYR A 413 -9.02 32.52 -6.25
CA TYR A 413 -8.76 33.89 -6.70
C TYR A 413 -8.42 33.93 -8.20
N ASN A 414 -8.94 34.92 -8.94
CA ASN A 414 -8.71 35.02 -10.40
C ASN A 414 -8.52 36.45 -10.96
N GLN A 415 -8.26 37.47 -10.14
CA GLN A 415 -8.25 38.85 -10.66
C GLN A 415 -7.14 39.14 -11.70
N TYR A 416 -6.10 38.29 -11.76
CA TYR A 416 -5.04 38.37 -12.75
C TYR A 416 -5.13 37.31 -13.85
N GLY A 417 -6.17 36.47 -13.81
CA GLY A 417 -6.38 35.40 -14.79
C GLY A 417 -5.71 34.06 -14.45
N GLN A 418 -5.29 33.84 -13.20
CA GLN A 418 -4.59 32.63 -12.74
C GLN A 418 -5.40 31.32 -12.84
N LEU A 419 -6.72 31.39 -13.06
CA LEU A 419 -7.54 30.21 -13.37
C LEU A 419 -7.50 29.84 -14.88
N GLY A 420 -6.99 30.71 -15.74
CA GLY A 420 -6.72 30.38 -17.16
C GLY A 420 -7.98 30.11 -17.99
N ASN A 421 -9.17 30.44 -17.50
CA ASN A 421 -10.46 30.12 -18.10
C ASN A 421 -11.01 31.26 -18.98
N ALA A 422 -10.15 32.13 -19.51
CA ALA A 422 -10.50 33.33 -20.28
C ALA A 422 -11.34 34.37 -19.51
N THR A 423 -11.34 34.31 -18.18
CA THR A 423 -11.99 35.30 -17.31
C THR A 423 -11.03 35.81 -16.24
N ASN A 424 -11.40 36.91 -15.57
CA ASN A 424 -10.73 37.40 -14.36
C ASN A 424 -11.63 37.28 -13.12
N THR A 425 -12.58 36.34 -13.17
CA THR A 425 -13.59 36.16 -12.12
C THR A 425 -13.19 35.00 -11.23
N THR A 426 -13.08 35.28 -9.93
CA THR A 426 -12.84 34.29 -8.86
C THR A 426 -13.94 33.22 -8.89
N SER A 427 -13.58 31.97 -8.60
CA SER A 427 -14.53 30.87 -8.54
C SER A 427 -14.28 30.00 -7.32
N ASN A 428 -15.33 29.66 -6.57
CA ASN A 428 -15.29 28.74 -5.43
C ASN A 428 -15.57 27.29 -5.83
N ILE A 429 -15.63 27.01 -7.13
CA ILE A 429 -15.74 25.67 -7.69
C ILE A 429 -14.68 25.52 -8.79
N PRO A 430 -14.19 24.30 -9.07
CA PRO A 430 -13.27 24.06 -10.18
C PRO A 430 -13.81 24.53 -11.53
N VAL A 431 -12.95 25.24 -12.29
CA VAL A 431 -13.21 25.66 -13.66
C VAL A 431 -12.12 25.16 -14.59
N THR A 432 -12.49 24.74 -15.80
CA THR A 432 -11.55 24.21 -16.79
C THR A 432 -10.64 25.32 -17.35
N VAL A 433 -9.33 25.04 -17.40
CA VAL A 433 -8.34 25.90 -18.04
C VAL A 433 -8.50 25.84 -19.56
N SER A 434 -8.47 26.99 -20.22
CA SER A 434 -8.70 27.07 -21.67
C SER A 434 -7.49 26.55 -22.47
N GLY A 435 -7.70 25.54 -23.33
CA GLY A 435 -6.70 25.11 -24.32
C GLY A 435 -5.52 24.28 -23.77
N ILE A 436 -5.69 23.64 -22.61
CA ILE A 436 -4.78 22.64 -22.05
C ILE A 436 -5.45 21.26 -22.13
N THR A 437 -4.84 20.34 -22.86
CA THR A 437 -5.38 18.97 -23.10
C THR A 437 -4.30 17.88 -23.04
N THR A 438 -3.05 18.26 -22.82
CA THR A 438 -1.90 17.33 -22.83
C THR A 438 -0.92 17.66 -21.69
N ALA A 439 -1.44 18.18 -20.58
CA ALA A 439 -0.61 18.49 -19.43
C ALA A 439 -0.11 17.20 -18.76
N THR A 440 1.16 17.19 -18.41
CA THR A 440 1.82 16.09 -17.67
C THR A 440 2.22 16.52 -16.26
N SER A 441 2.29 17.83 -16.01
CA SER A 441 2.55 18.41 -14.68
C SER A 441 2.02 19.85 -14.61
N ILE A 442 1.70 20.30 -13.41
CA ILE A 442 1.23 21.65 -13.11
C ILE A 442 2.03 22.26 -11.96
N ALA A 443 2.22 23.58 -11.99
CA ALA A 443 2.83 24.34 -10.91
C ALA A 443 2.10 25.67 -10.74
N ALA A 444 1.77 26.02 -9.49
CA ALA A 444 1.08 27.26 -9.17
C ALA A 444 1.98 28.15 -8.31
N GLY A 445 2.23 29.37 -8.76
CA GLY A 445 2.88 30.40 -7.94
C GLY A 445 1.84 31.26 -7.22
N ALA A 446 2.25 32.37 -6.59
CA ALA A 446 1.33 33.15 -5.75
C ALA A 446 0.08 33.65 -6.50
N ASN A 447 0.25 34.08 -7.76
CA ASN A 447 -0.82 34.71 -8.58
C ASN A 447 -0.78 34.28 -10.05
N TYR A 448 -0.16 33.14 -10.36
CA TYR A 448 -0.03 32.61 -11.73
C TYR A 448 0.12 31.09 -11.69
N THR A 449 -0.09 30.43 -12.82
CA THR A 449 -0.03 28.97 -12.96
C THR A 449 0.69 28.62 -14.25
N CYS A 450 1.40 27.50 -14.24
CA CYS A 450 2.06 26.91 -15.41
C CYS A 450 1.70 25.44 -15.54
N ALA A 451 1.66 24.95 -16.78
CA ALA A 451 1.54 23.53 -17.11
C ALA A 451 2.70 23.12 -18.03
N LEU A 452 3.33 21.99 -17.70
CA LEU A 452 4.22 21.24 -18.59
C LEU A 452 3.36 20.32 -19.45
N LEU A 453 3.63 20.30 -20.75
CA LEU A 453 2.90 19.49 -21.72
C LEU A 453 3.70 18.23 -22.10
N ASP A 454 3.03 17.24 -22.68
CA ASP A 454 3.60 15.98 -23.19
C ASP A 454 4.69 16.17 -24.27
N ASP A 455 4.66 17.29 -24.98
CA ASP A 455 5.68 17.71 -25.95
C ASP A 455 6.90 18.41 -25.31
N ALA A 456 7.01 18.37 -23.97
CA ALA A 456 8.06 18.99 -23.17
C ALA A 456 8.13 20.53 -23.24
N THR A 457 7.08 21.18 -23.75
CA THR A 457 6.90 22.64 -23.71
C THR A 457 6.10 23.09 -22.49
N ILE A 458 6.16 24.38 -22.15
CA ILE A 458 5.48 24.94 -20.98
C ILE A 458 4.55 26.07 -21.43
N LYS A 459 3.33 26.10 -20.86
CA LYS A 459 2.43 27.25 -20.94
C LYS A 459 2.15 27.81 -19.55
N CYS A 460 2.15 29.13 -19.41
CA CYS A 460 1.84 29.82 -18.15
C CYS A 460 0.72 30.85 -18.35
N TRP A 461 -0.02 31.18 -17.28
CA TRP A 461 -1.06 32.22 -17.26
C TRP A 461 -1.20 32.85 -15.88
N GLY A 462 -1.83 34.02 -15.81
CA GLY A 462 -2.04 34.82 -14.60
C GLY A 462 -1.25 36.13 -14.60
N TYR A 463 -0.80 36.53 -13.41
CA TYR A 463 -0.01 37.74 -13.19
C TYR A 463 1.36 37.65 -13.89
N ASN A 464 1.85 38.76 -14.47
CA ASN A 464 3.10 38.77 -15.27
C ASN A 464 3.93 40.05 -15.12
N PHE A 465 3.70 40.89 -14.11
CA PHE A 465 4.39 42.18 -14.01
C PHE A 465 5.93 42.05 -14.01
N TYR A 466 6.47 40.98 -13.43
CA TYR A 466 7.92 40.71 -13.37
C TYR A 466 8.39 39.76 -14.48
N GLY A 467 7.51 39.33 -15.38
CA GLY A 467 7.85 38.39 -16.45
C GLY A 467 7.71 36.92 -16.08
N GLN A 468 7.01 36.57 -14.99
CA GLN A 468 6.86 35.19 -14.52
C GLN A 468 6.11 34.24 -15.50
N LEU A 469 5.47 34.76 -16.56
CA LEU A 469 4.94 33.92 -17.64
C LEU A 469 5.99 33.50 -18.67
N GLY A 470 7.19 34.10 -18.65
CA GLY A 470 8.32 33.69 -19.49
C GLY A 470 8.10 33.87 -21.00
N ASN A 471 7.09 34.65 -21.40
CA ASN A 471 6.62 34.77 -22.78
C ASN A 471 7.17 36.02 -23.51
N ALA A 472 8.30 36.56 -23.05
CA ALA A 472 8.91 37.80 -23.55
C ALA A 472 8.02 39.06 -23.40
N THR A 473 7.06 39.02 -22.46
CA THR A 473 6.21 40.16 -22.12
C THR A 473 6.12 40.33 -20.60
N ASN A 474 5.60 41.48 -20.15
CA ASN A 474 5.27 41.75 -18.75
C ASN A 474 3.76 41.99 -18.55
N THR A 475 2.94 41.43 -19.46
CA THR A 475 1.49 41.60 -19.48
C THR A 475 0.81 40.35 -18.96
N ASN A 476 -0.14 40.50 -18.04
CA ASN A 476 -0.95 39.39 -17.51
C ASN A 476 -1.70 38.69 -18.64
N SER A 477 -2.01 37.41 -18.45
CA SER A 477 -2.83 36.64 -19.39
C SER A 477 -3.83 35.79 -18.65
N ASN A 478 -5.10 35.84 -19.03
CA ASN A 478 -6.15 34.97 -18.47
C ASN A 478 -6.40 33.70 -19.29
N ILE A 479 -5.51 33.44 -20.26
CA ILE A 479 -5.39 32.20 -21.00
C ILE A 479 -3.93 31.73 -21.00
N PRO A 480 -3.67 30.42 -21.07
CA PRO A 480 -2.32 29.87 -21.19
C PRO A 480 -1.54 30.44 -22.39
N VAL A 481 -0.33 30.94 -22.13
CA VAL A 481 0.61 31.44 -23.15
C VAL A 481 1.92 30.65 -23.11
N PRO A 482 2.57 30.38 -24.25
CA PRO A 482 3.80 29.60 -24.30
C PRO A 482 4.98 30.34 -23.66
N VAL A 483 5.79 29.61 -22.90
CA VAL A 483 7.08 30.07 -22.40
C VAL A 483 8.10 30.07 -23.54
N SER A 484 8.89 31.14 -23.65
CA SER A 484 9.83 31.32 -24.76
C SER A 484 11.08 30.44 -24.61
N GLY A 485 11.37 29.60 -25.61
CA GLY A 485 12.67 28.91 -25.74
C GLY A 485 12.85 27.62 -24.94
N ILE A 486 11.81 27.12 -24.26
CA ILE A 486 11.84 25.81 -23.57
C ILE A 486 11.20 24.75 -24.48
N THR A 487 11.96 23.70 -24.81
CA THR A 487 11.47 22.58 -25.67
C THR A 487 11.82 21.19 -25.14
N ALA A 488 12.38 21.09 -23.93
CA ALA A 488 12.89 19.83 -23.39
C ALA A 488 12.78 19.81 -21.85
N ALA A 489 11.73 20.41 -21.30
CA ALA A 489 11.49 20.39 -19.87
C ALA A 489 10.99 19.02 -19.41
N THR A 490 11.48 18.57 -18.27
CA THR A 490 11.05 17.34 -17.59
C THR A 490 10.31 17.64 -16.30
N ALA A 491 10.47 18.83 -15.73
CA ALA A 491 9.70 19.31 -14.58
C ALA A 491 9.57 20.83 -14.61
N ILE A 492 8.53 21.33 -13.93
CA ILE A 492 8.25 22.75 -13.75
C ILE A 492 7.95 23.02 -12.28
N THR A 493 8.46 24.12 -11.75
CA THR A 493 8.15 24.61 -10.40
C THR A 493 7.88 26.11 -10.45
N ALA A 494 6.99 26.59 -9.59
CA ALA A 494 6.54 27.96 -9.54
C ALA A 494 6.72 28.50 -8.13
N GLY A 495 7.63 29.46 -7.98
CA GLY A 495 7.75 30.26 -6.77
C GLY A 495 6.76 31.42 -6.76
N GLY A 496 6.87 32.29 -5.76
CA GLY A 496 5.92 33.37 -5.51
C GLY A 496 5.77 34.35 -6.69
N SER A 497 6.87 34.67 -7.37
CA SER A 497 6.86 35.57 -8.55
C SER A 497 7.91 35.19 -9.60
N HIS A 498 8.38 33.95 -9.60
CA HIS A 498 9.33 33.40 -10.55
C HIS A 498 9.08 31.91 -10.75
N ALA A 499 9.38 31.37 -11.93
CA ALA A 499 9.25 29.95 -12.24
C ALA A 499 10.60 29.39 -12.70
N CYS A 500 10.76 28.07 -12.57
CA CYS A 500 11.94 27.35 -13.02
C CYS A 500 11.54 26.04 -13.70
N ALA A 501 12.22 25.71 -14.80
CA ALA A 501 12.13 24.44 -15.48
C ALA A 501 13.41 23.62 -15.29
N LEU A 502 13.24 22.33 -14.96
CA LEU A 502 14.29 21.34 -15.08
C LEU A 502 14.27 20.79 -16.51
N LEU A 503 15.43 20.76 -17.16
CA LEU A 503 15.56 20.27 -18.52
C LEU A 503 16.09 18.83 -18.54
N ALA A 504 15.82 18.10 -19.63
CA ALA A 504 16.25 16.70 -19.82
C ALA A 504 17.79 16.50 -19.72
N ASN A 505 18.57 17.55 -19.91
CA ASN A 505 20.02 17.55 -19.72
C ASN A 505 20.46 17.86 -18.28
N GLN A 506 19.54 17.82 -17.31
CA GLN A 506 19.76 18.09 -15.88
C GLN A 506 20.19 19.53 -15.54
N THR A 507 20.05 20.46 -16.49
CA THR A 507 20.24 21.91 -16.24
C THR A 507 18.93 22.58 -15.87
N VAL A 508 19.02 23.74 -15.21
CA VAL A 508 17.85 24.50 -14.73
C VAL A 508 17.79 25.86 -15.41
N GLN A 509 16.60 26.25 -15.87
CA GLN A 509 16.33 27.60 -16.36
C GLN A 509 15.19 28.25 -15.57
N CYS A 510 15.38 29.49 -15.13
CA CYS A 510 14.40 30.25 -14.35
C CYS A 510 14.01 31.57 -15.02
N TRP A 511 12.84 32.12 -14.72
CA TRP A 511 12.38 33.43 -15.20
C TRP A 511 11.42 34.09 -14.20
N GLY A 512 11.18 35.39 -14.38
CA GLY A 512 10.34 36.22 -13.51
C GLY A 512 11.17 37.16 -12.63
N TYR A 513 10.68 37.40 -11.41
CA TYR A 513 11.26 38.31 -10.44
C TYR A 513 12.60 37.79 -9.90
N ASN A 514 13.63 38.65 -9.88
CA ASN A 514 14.99 38.30 -9.51
C ASN A 514 15.60 39.22 -8.44
N ALA A 515 14.81 40.00 -7.72
CA ALA A 515 15.35 40.73 -6.59
C ALA A 515 15.94 39.76 -5.55
N ASN A 516 17.19 40.00 -5.16
CA ASN A 516 18.01 39.13 -4.31
C ASN A 516 18.45 37.81 -4.98
N GLY A 517 18.33 37.68 -6.31
CA GLY A 517 19.03 36.65 -7.07
C GLY A 517 18.31 35.30 -7.19
N ARG A 518 16.97 35.29 -7.10
CA ARG A 518 16.12 34.07 -7.12
C ARG A 518 16.20 33.26 -8.42
N LEU A 519 16.69 33.86 -9.50
CA LEU A 519 16.94 33.19 -10.78
C LEU A 519 18.32 32.51 -10.84
N GLY A 520 19.23 32.78 -9.90
CA GLY A 520 20.50 32.05 -9.79
C GLY A 520 21.49 32.27 -10.94
N ASN A 521 21.27 33.29 -11.76
CA ASN A 521 22.01 33.56 -13.00
C ASN A 521 23.14 34.59 -12.82
N ALA A 522 23.67 34.75 -11.60
CA ALA A 522 24.68 35.75 -11.23
C ALA A 522 24.24 37.22 -11.43
N THR A 523 22.94 37.48 -11.53
CA THR A 523 22.35 38.83 -11.61
C THR A 523 21.24 39.00 -10.59
N ASN A 524 20.77 40.23 -10.38
CA ASN A 524 19.57 40.55 -9.58
C ASN A 524 18.49 41.21 -10.45
N THR A 525 18.54 40.99 -11.76
CA THR A 525 17.65 41.63 -12.74
C THR A 525 16.58 40.64 -13.16
N ASP A 526 15.32 41.08 -13.10
CA ASP A 526 14.16 40.31 -13.56
C ASP A 526 14.32 39.91 -15.02
N SER A 527 13.74 38.77 -15.40
CA SER A 527 13.79 38.27 -16.77
C SER A 527 12.42 37.77 -17.20
N ASN A 528 11.87 38.32 -18.29
CA ASN A 528 10.62 37.84 -18.88
C ASN A 528 10.82 36.70 -19.89
N ILE A 529 12.04 36.17 -19.95
CA ILE A 529 12.42 34.96 -20.69
C ILE A 529 13.26 34.05 -19.78
N PRO A 530 13.23 32.72 -19.98
CA PRO A 530 14.09 31.78 -19.26
C PRO A 530 15.57 32.13 -19.35
N VAL A 531 16.25 32.12 -18.20
CA VAL A 531 17.70 32.29 -18.06
C VAL A 531 18.29 31.08 -17.37
N THR A 532 19.51 30.70 -17.75
CA THR A 532 20.17 29.51 -17.18
C THR A 532 20.73 29.80 -15.79
N VAL A 533 20.50 28.88 -14.85
CA VAL A 533 21.06 28.94 -13.50
C VAL A 533 22.55 28.64 -13.55
N SER A 534 23.37 29.45 -12.88
CA SER A 534 24.82 29.33 -12.90
C SER A 534 25.30 28.10 -12.11
N GLY A 535 25.99 27.16 -12.78
CA GLY A 535 26.71 26.06 -12.11
C GLY A 535 25.90 24.80 -11.81
N ILE A 536 24.59 24.77 -12.08
CA ILE A 536 23.75 23.57 -11.93
C ILE A 536 23.78 22.75 -13.23
N THR A 537 24.28 21.51 -13.15
CA THR A 537 24.43 20.60 -14.32
C THR A 537 23.93 19.19 -14.09
N THR A 538 23.61 18.83 -12.84
CA THR A 538 23.21 17.48 -12.45
C THR A 538 21.96 17.51 -11.55
N ALA A 539 21.06 18.46 -11.79
CA ALA A 539 19.83 18.55 -11.01
C ALA A 539 18.90 17.38 -11.35
N THR A 540 18.34 16.76 -10.31
CA THR A 540 17.30 15.72 -10.41
C THR A 540 15.93 16.27 -10.03
N SER A 541 15.87 17.30 -9.17
CA SER A 541 14.65 18.04 -8.86
C SER A 541 14.95 19.50 -8.53
N VAL A 542 13.92 20.36 -8.63
CA VAL A 542 13.99 21.79 -8.34
C VAL A 542 12.73 22.19 -7.57
N ALA A 543 12.91 22.97 -6.50
CA ALA A 543 11.82 23.56 -5.73
C ALA A 543 11.99 25.08 -5.69
N ALA A 544 11.01 25.81 -6.21
CA ALA A 544 10.97 27.27 -6.13
C ALA A 544 10.10 27.70 -4.95
N GLY A 545 10.74 28.31 -3.95
CA GLY A 545 10.05 28.96 -2.85
C GLY A 545 9.52 30.33 -3.27
N GLY A 546 8.90 31.03 -2.34
CA GLY A 546 8.39 32.38 -2.61
C GLY A 546 9.49 33.40 -2.88
N ARG A 547 10.66 33.24 -2.21
CA ARG A 547 11.78 34.19 -2.31
C ARG A 547 13.16 33.60 -2.60
N HIS A 548 13.25 32.30 -2.85
CA HIS A 548 14.47 31.57 -3.14
C HIS A 548 14.14 30.34 -3.98
N THR A 549 15.17 29.64 -4.45
CA THR A 549 15.04 28.40 -5.21
C THR A 549 16.10 27.42 -4.74
N CYS A 550 15.75 26.15 -4.69
CA CYS A 550 16.67 25.05 -4.36
C CYS A 550 16.65 23.98 -5.45
N ALA A 551 17.78 23.31 -5.65
CA ALA A 551 17.92 22.16 -6.53
C ALA A 551 18.54 21.00 -5.77
N LEU A 552 17.96 19.82 -5.95
CA LEU A 552 18.54 18.55 -5.56
C LEU A 552 19.43 18.05 -6.70
N LEU A 553 20.65 17.66 -6.37
CA LEU A 553 21.62 17.15 -7.34
C LEU A 553 21.69 15.62 -7.30
N ALA A 554 22.13 15.00 -8.39
CA ALA A 554 22.27 13.55 -8.53
C ALA A 554 23.17 12.87 -7.47
N ASN A 555 24.04 13.64 -6.82
CA ASN A 555 24.85 13.17 -5.69
C ASN A 555 24.14 13.34 -4.32
N GLN A 556 22.82 13.56 -4.31
CA GLN A 556 21.97 13.73 -3.13
C GLN A 556 22.30 14.99 -2.27
N THR A 557 23.08 15.92 -2.80
CA THR A 557 23.33 17.23 -2.17
C THR A 557 22.33 18.28 -2.64
N VAL A 558 22.07 19.30 -1.81
CA VAL A 558 21.13 20.38 -2.12
C VAL A 558 21.89 21.70 -2.28
N GLN A 559 21.54 22.47 -3.32
CA GLN A 559 22.01 23.84 -3.51
C GLN A 559 20.84 24.81 -3.60
N CYS A 560 20.91 25.93 -2.88
CA CYS A 560 19.87 26.96 -2.85
C CYS A 560 20.43 28.33 -3.25
N TRP A 561 19.58 29.23 -3.77
CA TRP A 561 19.93 30.61 -4.09
C TRP A 561 18.72 31.55 -3.94
N GLY A 562 18.98 32.85 -3.81
CA GLY A 562 17.97 33.89 -3.65
C GLY A 562 18.09 34.67 -2.34
N PHE A 563 16.94 35.08 -1.80
CA PHE A 563 16.83 35.75 -0.51
C PHE A 563 17.26 34.81 0.63
N ASN A 564 17.93 35.32 1.67
CA ASN A 564 18.48 34.53 2.77
C ASN A 564 18.43 35.23 4.15
N PHE A 565 17.61 36.26 4.32
CA PHE A 565 17.62 37.04 5.58
C PHE A 565 17.31 36.18 6.83
N TYR A 566 16.50 35.13 6.68
CA TYR A 566 16.12 34.21 7.75
C TYR A 566 16.90 32.90 7.73
N GLY A 567 17.85 32.73 6.81
CA GLY A 567 18.66 31.51 6.71
C GLY A 567 18.10 30.44 5.76
N GLN A 568 17.11 30.75 4.93
CA GLN A 568 16.43 29.81 4.03
C GLN A 568 17.32 29.17 2.94
N LEU A 569 18.57 29.63 2.76
CA LEU A 569 19.56 28.94 1.94
C LEU A 569 20.34 27.84 2.68
N GLY A 570 20.21 27.76 4.02
CA GLY A 570 20.74 26.66 4.83
C GLY A 570 22.26 26.53 4.83
N ASN A 571 22.99 27.55 4.39
CA ASN A 571 24.43 27.54 4.17
C ASN A 571 25.24 28.13 5.35
N ALA A 572 24.66 28.13 6.56
CA ALA A 572 25.23 28.74 7.77
C ALA A 572 25.47 30.26 7.66
N THR A 573 24.74 30.95 6.77
CA THR A 573 24.78 32.40 6.63
C THR A 573 23.36 32.97 6.49
N ASN A 574 23.21 34.29 6.72
CA ASN A 574 21.98 35.04 6.44
C ASN A 574 22.16 36.02 5.25
N THR A 575 23.08 35.69 4.33
CA THR A 575 23.41 36.56 3.19
C THR A 575 22.78 36.03 1.92
N ASN A 576 22.09 36.89 1.18
CA ASN A 576 21.47 36.54 -0.11
C ASN A 576 22.54 36.06 -1.10
N SER A 577 22.16 35.18 -2.02
CA SER A 577 23.06 34.71 -3.07
C SER A 577 22.35 34.70 -4.41
N ASN A 578 22.96 35.30 -5.43
CA ASN A 578 22.46 35.26 -6.81
C ASN A 578 23.08 34.13 -7.65
N ILE A 579 23.81 33.25 -6.98
CA ILE A 579 24.31 31.98 -7.50
C ILE A 579 23.98 30.85 -6.51
N PRO A 580 23.82 29.60 -6.96
CA PRO A 580 23.64 28.46 -6.08
C PRO A 580 24.74 28.32 -5.02
N VAL A 581 24.32 28.09 -3.77
CA VAL A 581 25.20 27.78 -2.64
C VAL A 581 24.78 26.44 -2.02
N THR A 582 25.76 25.65 -1.58
CA THR A 582 25.50 24.34 -0.96
C THR A 582 24.85 24.50 0.41
N VAL A 583 23.78 23.76 0.65
CA VAL A 583 23.14 23.62 1.97
C VAL A 583 24.07 22.83 2.88
N SER A 584 24.31 23.34 4.09
CA SER A 584 25.21 22.71 5.06
C SER A 584 24.67 21.37 5.55
N VAL A 585 25.54 20.36 5.73
CA VAL A 585 25.25 19.07 6.39
C VAL A 585 24.30 18.12 5.61
N ILE A 586 23.64 18.55 4.53
CA ILE A 586 22.78 17.69 3.70
C ILE A 586 23.59 16.96 2.63
N THR A 587 23.65 15.63 2.73
CA THR A 587 24.42 14.77 1.80
C THR A 587 23.65 13.58 1.23
N THR A 588 22.44 13.31 1.74
CA THR A 588 21.63 12.13 1.39
C THR A 588 20.17 12.53 1.14
N ALA A 589 19.93 13.71 0.56
CA ALA A 589 18.57 14.14 0.27
C ALA A 589 17.96 13.34 -0.89
N THR A 590 16.71 12.93 -0.74
CA THR A 590 15.89 12.24 -1.75
C THR A 590 14.81 13.15 -2.30
N SER A 591 14.34 14.12 -1.51
CA SER A 591 13.36 15.13 -1.92
C SER A 591 13.63 16.48 -1.24
N ILE A 592 13.13 17.55 -1.85
CA ILE A 592 13.22 18.92 -1.36
C ILE A 592 11.89 19.65 -1.51
N ALA A 593 11.59 20.52 -0.54
CA ALA A 593 10.47 21.45 -0.58
C ALA A 593 10.96 22.86 -0.21
N ALA A 594 10.38 23.88 -0.82
CA ALA A 594 10.71 25.28 -0.56
C ALA A 594 9.42 26.08 -0.36
N GLY A 595 9.24 26.65 0.84
CA GLY A 595 8.13 27.55 1.16
C GLY A 595 8.46 29.01 0.80
N ASP A 596 7.71 29.99 1.31
CA ASP A 596 8.03 31.42 1.04
C ASP A 596 9.40 31.83 1.61
N LEU A 597 9.66 31.41 2.86
CA LEU A 597 10.82 31.80 3.67
C LEU A 597 11.51 30.63 4.38
N SER A 598 11.14 29.40 4.08
CA SER A 598 11.72 28.17 4.64
C SER A 598 12.01 27.16 3.55
N SER A 599 12.82 26.16 3.86
CA SER A 599 13.07 25.00 3.00
C SER A 599 13.17 23.75 3.85
N CYS A 600 12.83 22.61 3.27
CA CYS A 600 12.98 21.31 3.89
C CYS A 600 13.58 20.31 2.89
N ALA A 601 14.26 19.29 3.42
CA ALA A 601 14.73 18.14 2.67
C ALA A 601 14.32 16.85 3.39
N LEU A 602 13.83 15.89 2.62
CA LEU A 602 13.72 14.49 3.05
C LEU A 602 15.05 13.81 2.77
N LEU A 603 15.59 13.12 3.77
CA LEU A 603 16.80 12.33 3.66
C LEU A 603 16.48 10.86 3.37
N ALA A 604 17.44 10.12 2.82
CA ALA A 604 17.33 8.70 2.50
C ALA A 604 17.00 7.81 3.72
N ASN A 605 17.25 8.29 4.94
CA ASN A 605 16.85 7.62 6.19
C ASN A 605 15.47 8.07 6.70
N ALA A 606 14.63 8.60 5.81
CA ALA A 606 13.32 9.19 6.06
C ALA A 606 13.30 10.40 7.02
N LYS A 607 14.44 10.88 7.53
CA LYS A 607 14.47 12.08 8.37
C LYS A 607 14.20 13.33 7.54
N ILE A 608 13.34 14.21 8.06
CA ILE A 608 13.10 15.52 7.48
C ILE A 608 13.97 16.55 8.21
N LYS A 609 14.69 17.36 7.44
CA LYS A 609 15.40 18.52 7.96
C LYS A 609 14.88 19.79 7.31
N CYS A 610 14.56 20.79 8.13
CA CYS A 610 14.07 22.09 7.68
C CYS A 610 15.01 23.23 8.12
N TRP A 611 14.98 24.36 7.41
CA TRP A 611 15.73 25.58 7.74
C TRP A 611 15.04 26.83 7.18
N GLY A 612 15.41 28.00 7.71
CA GLY A 612 14.86 29.31 7.34
C GLY A 612 14.05 29.94 8.47
N TYR A 613 12.97 30.63 8.09
CA TYR A 613 12.05 31.28 9.02
C TYR A 613 11.28 30.25 9.86
N ASN A 614 11.07 30.55 11.15
CA ASN A 614 10.44 29.67 12.13
C ASN A 614 9.54 30.45 13.11
N GLY A 615 8.98 31.60 12.71
CA GLY A 615 8.20 32.45 13.63
C GLY A 615 6.95 31.76 14.19
N TYR A 616 6.36 30.87 13.39
CA TYR A 616 5.17 30.09 13.73
C TYR A 616 5.47 28.62 14.02
N GLY A 617 6.75 28.20 13.97
CA GLY A 617 7.15 26.81 14.20
C GLY A 617 7.25 25.97 12.93
N GLU A 618 7.37 26.58 11.76
CA GLU A 618 7.37 25.96 10.42
C GLU A 618 8.54 25.00 10.17
N LEU A 619 9.58 25.06 11.01
CA LEU A 619 10.68 24.10 10.97
C LEU A 619 10.35 22.81 11.72
N GLY A 620 9.29 22.80 12.53
CA GLY A 620 8.80 21.62 13.24
C GLY A 620 9.79 21.06 14.27
N ASP A 621 10.76 21.86 14.71
CA ASP A 621 11.87 21.45 15.57
C ASP A 621 11.58 21.67 17.07
N ALA A 622 10.29 21.79 17.43
CA ALA A 622 9.82 22.17 18.76
C ALA A 622 10.30 23.56 19.24
N THR A 623 10.75 24.42 18.31
CA THR A 623 11.12 25.80 18.59
C THR A 623 10.41 26.79 17.67
N ASN A 624 10.50 28.08 18.00
CA ASN A 624 10.06 29.18 17.13
C ASN A 624 11.24 30.08 16.73
N THR A 625 12.44 29.49 16.60
CA THR A 625 13.68 30.22 16.30
C THR A 625 14.13 29.93 14.89
N ASN A 626 14.36 30.97 14.09
CA ASN A 626 14.87 30.82 12.72
C ASN A 626 16.20 30.07 12.74
N SER A 627 16.45 29.26 11.71
CA SER A 627 17.72 28.54 11.58
C SER A 627 18.33 28.73 10.20
N ASN A 628 19.61 29.06 10.14
CA ASN A 628 20.39 29.12 8.90
C ASN A 628 21.18 27.86 8.59
N VAL A 629 20.96 26.82 9.40
CA VAL A 629 21.44 25.45 9.20
C VAL A 629 20.26 24.48 9.30
N PRO A 630 20.28 23.34 8.57
CA PRO A 630 19.21 22.35 8.63
C PRO A 630 19.02 21.74 10.04
N VAL A 631 17.86 21.99 10.64
CA VAL A 631 17.40 21.39 11.90
C VAL A 631 16.49 20.19 11.62
N THR A 632 16.46 19.23 12.54
CA THR A 632 15.63 18.02 12.39
C THR A 632 14.20 18.31 12.85
N VAL A 633 13.20 17.86 12.08
CA VAL A 633 11.80 17.93 12.49
C VAL A 633 11.56 16.92 13.62
N PHE A 634 10.90 17.37 14.69
CA PHE A 634 10.59 16.58 15.88
C PHE A 634 9.27 15.82 15.70
N GLY A 635 9.13 14.61 16.25
CA GLY A 635 7.82 13.97 16.43
C GLY A 635 7.06 13.52 15.18
N ILE A 636 7.69 13.47 13.99
CA ILE A 636 7.12 12.74 12.86
C ILE A 636 7.32 11.24 13.12
N PRO A 637 6.25 10.41 13.17
CA PRO A 637 6.38 8.97 13.27
C PRO A 637 7.03 8.47 11.97
N LEU A 638 8.33 8.22 12.06
CA LEU A 638 9.06 7.39 11.12
C LEU A 638 8.84 5.93 11.54
N PRO A 639 8.97 4.99 10.60
CA PRO A 639 8.09 3.83 10.45
C PRO A 639 7.93 3.05 11.76
N LEU A 640 6.68 2.90 12.22
CA LEU A 640 6.37 2.37 13.55
C LEU A 640 6.89 0.94 13.69
N PRO A 641 7.80 0.63 14.62
CA PRO A 641 8.20 -0.74 14.86
C PRO A 641 7.01 -1.52 15.43
N ILE A 642 6.72 -2.66 14.82
CA ILE A 642 5.65 -3.59 15.24
C ILE A 642 6.20 -4.83 15.92
N ALA A 643 7.50 -5.11 15.73
CA ALA A 643 8.22 -6.19 16.40
C ALA A 643 9.70 -5.84 16.55
N VAL A 644 10.33 -6.37 17.59
CA VAL A 644 11.77 -6.23 17.86
C VAL A 644 12.38 -7.60 18.11
N ALA A 645 13.58 -7.85 17.59
CA ALA A 645 14.36 -9.05 17.86
C ALA A 645 15.80 -8.69 18.20
N ALA A 646 16.34 -9.33 19.23
CA ALA A 646 17.72 -9.20 19.65
C ALA A 646 18.51 -10.45 19.23
N GLY A 647 19.64 -10.25 18.56
CA GLY A 647 20.66 -11.28 18.31
C GLY A 647 21.78 -11.24 19.36
N ALA A 648 22.91 -11.91 19.16
CA ALA A 648 23.98 -11.91 20.18
C ALA A 648 24.72 -10.57 20.29
N SER A 649 24.84 -9.84 19.18
CA SER A 649 25.51 -8.53 19.13
C SER A 649 24.89 -7.59 18.09
N HIS A 650 23.66 -7.88 17.68
CA HIS A 650 22.86 -7.06 16.79
C HIS A 650 21.40 -7.06 17.23
N THR A 651 20.62 -6.12 16.72
CA THR A 651 19.19 -5.97 17.01
C THR A 651 18.49 -5.53 15.72
N CYS A 652 17.27 -6.01 15.53
CA CYS A 652 16.45 -5.68 14.38
C CYS A 652 15.03 -5.32 14.82
N ALA A 653 14.36 -4.50 14.01
CA ALA A 653 12.96 -4.17 14.16
C ALA A 653 12.24 -4.32 12.82
N ALA A 654 11.09 -5.01 12.84
CA ALA A 654 10.13 -4.99 11.74
C ALA A 654 9.20 -3.79 11.92
N LEU A 655 8.91 -3.12 10.82
CA LEU A 655 8.18 -1.86 10.81
C LEU A 655 6.78 -2.08 10.23
N ALA A 656 5.82 -1.24 10.61
CA ALA A 656 4.43 -1.30 10.13
C ALA A 656 4.32 -1.16 8.61
N THR A 657 5.34 -0.60 7.97
CA THR A 657 5.46 -0.50 6.50
C THR A 657 5.87 -1.82 5.84
N GLY A 658 6.12 -2.89 6.61
CA GLY A 658 6.69 -4.14 6.14
C GLY A 658 8.21 -4.11 5.90
N SER A 659 8.85 -2.96 6.05
CA SER A 659 10.32 -2.88 5.99
C SER A 659 10.97 -3.38 7.28
N VAL A 660 12.26 -3.71 7.22
CA VAL A 660 13.06 -4.10 8.39
C VAL A 660 14.25 -3.16 8.52
N THR A 661 14.61 -2.82 9.76
CA THR A 661 15.85 -2.11 10.08
C THR A 661 16.64 -2.89 11.12
N CYS A 662 17.96 -2.90 11.00
CA CYS A 662 18.87 -3.63 11.86
C CYS A 662 20.08 -2.78 12.26
N TRP A 663 20.74 -3.12 13.37
CA TRP A 663 21.94 -2.45 13.84
C TRP A 663 22.76 -3.37 14.76
N GLY A 664 24.00 -2.99 15.05
CA GLY A 664 24.98 -3.74 15.81
C GLY A 664 26.07 -4.36 14.93
N ASP A 665 26.60 -5.50 15.35
CA ASP A 665 27.62 -6.25 14.60
C ASP A 665 27.10 -6.70 13.24
N ASN A 666 27.95 -6.60 12.21
CA ASN A 666 27.62 -7.00 10.85
C ASN A 666 28.76 -7.82 10.21
N THR A 667 29.60 -8.48 11.02
CA THR A 667 30.78 -9.20 10.53
C THR A 667 30.44 -10.27 9.49
N TYR A 668 29.26 -10.90 9.59
CA TYR A 668 28.75 -11.93 8.69
C TYR A 668 27.56 -11.47 7.84
N GLY A 669 27.25 -10.17 7.83
CA GLY A 669 26.12 -9.64 7.08
C GLY A 669 24.78 -9.70 7.83
N GLN A 670 24.75 -9.98 9.15
CA GLN A 670 23.53 -10.17 9.93
C GLN A 670 22.65 -8.91 10.08
N VAL A 671 23.15 -7.74 9.69
CA VAL A 671 22.36 -6.51 9.54
C VAL A 671 21.59 -6.48 8.22
N GLY A 672 22.06 -7.15 7.16
CA GLY A 672 21.29 -7.30 5.92
C GLY A 672 21.25 -6.08 4.99
N ASP A 673 22.14 -5.10 5.20
CA ASP A 673 22.21 -3.84 4.44
C ASP A 673 23.04 -3.95 3.13
N GLY A 674 23.41 -5.16 2.72
CA GLY A 674 24.30 -5.41 1.58
C GLY A 674 25.78 -5.19 1.89
N THR A 675 26.14 -4.95 3.15
CA THR A 675 27.52 -4.76 3.60
C THR A 675 27.88 -5.73 4.73
N ASN A 676 29.17 -5.77 5.10
CA ASN A 676 29.65 -6.47 6.30
C ASN A 676 30.23 -5.47 7.31
N VAL A 677 29.65 -4.27 7.40
CA VAL A 677 30.11 -3.17 8.26
C VAL A 677 29.11 -2.96 9.39
N SER A 678 29.58 -3.04 10.63
CA SER A 678 28.74 -2.86 11.81
C SER A 678 28.15 -1.45 11.89
N SER A 679 26.93 -1.32 12.40
CA SER A 679 26.22 -0.04 12.51
C SER A 679 25.83 0.25 13.95
N LEU A 680 26.13 1.46 14.45
CA LEU A 680 25.79 1.87 15.82
C LEU A 680 24.36 2.43 15.95
N THR A 681 23.64 2.53 14.83
CA THR A 681 22.26 3.02 14.73
C THR A 681 21.48 2.19 13.70
N PRO A 682 20.14 2.12 13.79
CA PRO A 682 19.31 1.41 12.81
C PRO A 682 19.64 1.78 11.36
N VAL A 683 19.84 0.76 10.52
CA VAL A 683 19.98 0.86 9.05
C VAL A 683 19.00 -0.10 8.36
N SER A 684 18.45 0.35 7.23
CA SER A 684 17.48 -0.44 6.47
C SER A 684 18.08 -1.74 5.93
N VAL A 685 17.35 -2.83 6.08
CA VAL A 685 17.63 -4.12 5.43
C VAL A 685 17.28 -4.01 3.95
N SER A 686 18.12 -4.57 3.08
CA SER A 686 17.91 -4.54 1.63
C SER A 686 16.75 -5.44 1.21
N ASN A 687 15.90 -4.96 0.30
CA ASN A 687 14.90 -5.76 -0.43
C ASN A 687 13.81 -6.48 0.41
N ILE A 688 13.51 -6.01 1.63
CA ILE A 688 12.34 -6.47 2.40
C ILE A 688 11.33 -5.33 2.56
N SER A 689 10.07 -5.58 2.21
CA SER A 689 8.99 -4.58 2.26
C SER A 689 7.64 -5.11 2.77
N THR A 690 7.55 -6.38 3.17
CA THR A 690 6.28 -7.02 3.61
C THR A 690 6.44 -7.85 4.89
N ALA A 691 7.46 -7.58 5.69
CA ALA A 691 7.72 -8.29 6.94
C ALA A 691 6.64 -8.01 8.00
N VAL A 692 6.10 -9.07 8.58
CA VAL A 692 5.11 -9.03 9.67
C VAL A 692 5.68 -9.52 11.01
N ALA A 693 6.81 -10.23 10.99
CA ALA A 693 7.57 -10.61 12.17
C ALA A 693 9.08 -10.74 11.86
N ILE A 694 9.90 -10.66 12.90
CA ILE A 694 11.37 -10.73 12.81
C ILE A 694 11.91 -11.61 13.94
N ALA A 695 12.93 -12.41 13.65
CA ALA A 695 13.65 -13.22 14.61
C ALA A 695 15.16 -13.09 14.37
N ALA A 696 15.96 -12.98 15.43
CA ALA A 696 17.41 -12.81 15.36
C ALA A 696 18.11 -13.89 16.20
N GLY A 697 18.92 -14.70 15.53
CA GLY A 697 19.81 -15.67 16.17
C GLY A 697 21.11 -15.02 16.62
N ASP A 698 22.14 -15.82 16.90
CA ASP A 698 23.40 -15.24 17.40
C ASP A 698 24.11 -14.43 16.31
N LEU A 699 24.11 -14.93 15.07
CA LEU A 699 24.86 -14.35 13.94
C LEU A 699 24.04 -14.29 12.65
N HIS A 700 22.73 -14.46 12.72
CA HIS A 700 21.82 -14.41 11.57
C HIS A 700 20.46 -13.85 11.96
N THR A 701 19.67 -13.44 10.98
CA THR A 701 18.36 -12.83 11.15
C THR A 701 17.40 -13.40 10.12
N CYS A 702 16.13 -13.55 10.47
CA CYS A 702 15.07 -13.99 9.57
C CYS A 702 13.81 -13.14 9.73
N ALA A 703 13.15 -12.84 8.61
CA ALA A 703 11.87 -12.13 8.55
C ALA A 703 10.77 -13.06 8.02
N LEU A 704 9.59 -12.99 8.64
CA LEU A 704 8.36 -13.61 8.14
C LEU A 704 7.61 -12.56 7.32
N LEU A 705 7.27 -12.88 6.08
CA LEU A 705 6.55 -11.99 5.19
C LEU A 705 5.03 -12.24 5.25
N GLU A 706 4.24 -11.24 4.84
CA GLU A 706 2.78 -11.27 4.85
C GLU A 706 2.18 -12.45 4.06
N ASP A 707 2.85 -12.89 2.99
CA ASP A 707 2.43 -14.03 2.17
C ASP A 707 2.77 -15.41 2.79
N GLY A 708 3.35 -15.43 3.99
CA GLY A 708 3.75 -16.63 4.71
C GLY A 708 5.09 -17.22 4.26
N THR A 709 5.85 -16.54 3.40
CA THR A 709 7.24 -16.89 3.09
C THR A 709 8.22 -16.34 4.14
N VAL A 710 9.46 -16.84 4.14
CA VAL A 710 10.50 -16.44 5.10
C VAL A 710 11.78 -16.11 4.34
N GLU A 711 12.44 -15.02 4.71
CA GLU A 711 13.76 -14.65 4.20
C GLU A 711 14.75 -14.52 5.35
N CYS A 712 15.98 -15.02 5.19
CA CYS A 712 17.03 -15.00 6.19
C CYS A 712 18.33 -14.41 5.65
N TRP A 713 19.18 -13.85 6.52
CA TRP A 713 20.51 -13.33 6.18
C TRP A 713 21.47 -13.43 7.39
N GLY A 714 22.77 -13.30 7.13
CA GLY A 714 23.86 -13.41 8.10
C GLY A 714 24.73 -14.65 7.89
N TYR A 715 25.30 -15.16 8.98
CA TYR A 715 26.14 -16.36 9.00
C TYR A 715 25.34 -17.62 8.62
N ASN A 716 25.91 -18.50 7.80
CA ASN A 716 25.24 -19.70 7.27
C ASN A 716 26.08 -21.00 7.37
N GLY A 717 27.15 -21.02 8.18
CA GLY A 717 28.05 -22.18 8.23
C GLY A 717 27.41 -23.51 8.66
N ASP A 718 26.24 -23.48 9.31
CA ASP A 718 25.43 -24.65 9.69
C ASP A 718 24.17 -24.82 8.82
N GLY A 719 23.96 -23.96 7.82
CA GLY A 719 22.77 -23.94 6.96
C GLY A 719 21.57 -23.19 7.56
N GLN A 720 21.77 -22.32 8.55
CA GLN A 720 20.73 -21.60 9.28
C GLN A 720 19.96 -20.56 8.44
N LEU A 721 20.41 -20.22 7.24
CA LEU A 721 19.63 -19.38 6.31
C LEU A 721 18.57 -20.17 5.55
N GLY A 722 18.66 -21.51 5.50
CA GLY A 722 17.61 -22.35 4.91
C GLY A 722 17.48 -22.27 3.38
N ASP A 723 18.44 -21.64 2.71
CA ASP A 723 18.49 -21.40 1.26
C ASP A 723 19.06 -22.59 0.47
N GLY A 724 19.42 -23.68 1.16
CA GLY A 724 20.06 -24.86 0.58
C GLY A 724 21.58 -24.75 0.43
N THR A 725 22.19 -23.67 0.92
CA THR A 725 23.64 -23.44 0.88
C THR A 725 24.25 -23.45 2.29
N GLY A 726 25.57 -23.28 2.36
CA GLY A 726 26.29 -23.01 3.62
C GLY A 726 27.07 -21.69 3.55
N ASP A 727 26.70 -20.82 2.60
CA ASP A 727 27.38 -19.55 2.33
C ASP A 727 26.67 -18.41 3.07
N ASP A 728 27.44 -17.56 3.74
CA ASP A 728 26.91 -16.38 4.42
C ASP A 728 26.28 -15.41 3.43
N SER A 729 25.27 -14.64 3.85
CA SER A 729 24.62 -13.64 3.01
C SER A 729 24.42 -12.32 3.75
N ASN A 730 24.83 -11.21 3.14
CA ASN A 730 24.62 -9.86 3.67
C ASN A 730 23.38 -9.16 3.10
N THR A 731 22.58 -9.90 2.34
CA THR A 731 21.23 -9.51 1.93
C THR A 731 20.27 -10.65 2.23
N PRO A 732 18.98 -10.37 2.47
CA PRO A 732 17.95 -11.40 2.62
C PRO A 732 17.96 -12.42 1.47
N VAL A 733 17.89 -13.71 1.82
CA VAL A 733 17.70 -14.83 0.89
C VAL A 733 16.48 -15.63 1.29
N ALA A 734 15.72 -16.08 0.29
CA ALA A 734 14.50 -16.85 0.50
C ALA A 734 14.79 -18.24 1.09
N VAL A 735 14.06 -18.59 2.14
CA VAL A 735 14.10 -19.93 2.74
C VAL A 735 13.38 -20.92 1.81
N SER A 736 14.08 -22.00 1.45
CA SER A 736 13.55 -22.99 0.51
C SER A 736 12.39 -23.81 1.08
N GLY A 737 11.21 -23.74 0.45
CA GLY A 737 10.09 -24.65 0.76
C GLY A 737 9.25 -24.27 1.98
N ILE A 738 9.23 -22.98 2.35
CA ILE A 738 8.31 -22.35 3.30
C ILE A 738 7.44 -21.34 2.57
N SER A 739 6.12 -21.47 2.68
CA SER A 739 5.15 -20.57 2.02
C SER A 739 3.85 -20.38 2.81
N THR A 740 3.80 -20.87 4.04
CA THR A 740 2.61 -20.85 4.90
C THR A 740 3.00 -20.67 6.36
N ALA A 741 4.14 -20.04 6.62
CA ALA A 741 4.57 -19.75 7.99
C ALA A 741 3.64 -18.71 8.62
N ILE A 742 3.37 -18.88 9.91
CA ILE A 742 2.57 -17.95 10.73
C ILE A 742 3.36 -17.42 11.92
N ALA A 743 4.49 -18.06 12.25
CA ALA A 743 5.48 -17.57 13.20
C ALA A 743 6.86 -18.14 12.83
N ILE A 744 7.90 -17.42 13.20
CA ILE A 744 9.30 -17.83 13.07
C ILE A 744 10.02 -17.58 14.39
N ASP A 745 11.02 -18.40 14.67
CA ASP A 745 11.91 -18.17 15.80
C ASP A 745 13.31 -18.75 15.53
N THR A 746 14.31 -18.17 16.18
CA THR A 746 15.74 -18.41 15.93
C THR A 746 16.50 -18.65 17.23
N GLY A 747 17.24 -19.76 17.26
CA GLY A 747 18.27 -20.02 18.26
C GLY A 747 19.65 -19.57 17.76
N GLY A 748 20.71 -20.08 18.40
CA GLY A 748 22.06 -19.59 18.13
C GLY A 748 22.53 -19.87 16.71
N SER A 749 22.19 -21.04 16.16
CA SER A 749 22.45 -21.41 14.76
C SER A 749 21.33 -22.31 14.21
N VAL A 750 20.12 -22.10 14.71
CA VAL A 750 18.92 -22.92 14.41
C VAL A 750 17.79 -21.97 14.07
N THR A 751 16.94 -22.34 13.13
CA THR A 751 15.75 -21.57 12.82
C THR A 751 14.57 -22.51 12.63
N CYS A 752 13.42 -22.13 13.17
CA CYS A 752 12.19 -22.89 13.02
C CYS A 752 11.06 -21.97 12.56
N ALA A 753 10.19 -22.51 11.70
CA ALA A 753 8.94 -21.89 11.31
C ALA A 753 7.75 -22.74 11.77
N LEU A 754 6.78 -22.10 12.41
CA LEU A 754 5.45 -22.66 12.65
C LEU A 754 4.58 -22.40 11.42
N LEU A 755 4.00 -23.45 10.86
CA LEU A 755 3.17 -23.38 9.67
C LEU A 755 1.68 -23.29 10.02
N ALA A 756 0.88 -22.78 9.10
CA ALA A 756 -0.58 -22.66 9.24
C ALA A 756 -1.30 -24.01 9.47
N ASP A 757 -0.68 -25.13 9.13
CA ASP A 757 -1.17 -26.49 9.42
C ASP A 757 -0.79 -26.99 10.83
N ALA A 758 -0.25 -26.10 11.67
CA ALA A 758 0.27 -26.38 13.01
C ALA A 758 1.47 -27.34 13.06
N GLY A 759 2.11 -27.60 11.91
CA GLY A 759 3.40 -28.27 11.82
C GLY A 759 4.58 -27.32 12.07
N ILE A 760 5.72 -27.87 12.46
CA ILE A 760 6.98 -27.13 12.63
C ILE A 760 8.01 -27.68 11.65
N LYS A 761 8.71 -26.77 10.94
CA LYS A 761 9.92 -27.09 10.20
C LYS A 761 11.10 -26.32 10.78
N CYS A 762 12.23 -26.99 10.96
CA CYS A 762 13.47 -26.39 11.47
C CYS A 762 14.65 -26.65 10.53
N TRP A 763 15.67 -25.79 10.55
CA TRP A 763 16.92 -25.93 9.80
C TRP A 763 18.10 -25.30 10.56
N GLY A 764 19.31 -25.51 10.05
CA GLY A 764 20.57 -25.13 10.69
C GLY A 764 21.23 -26.27 11.45
N LYS A 765 21.90 -25.93 12.55
CA LYS A 765 22.70 -26.82 13.40
C LYS A 765 21.86 -27.92 14.04
N ASN A 766 22.37 -29.16 14.06
CA ASN A 766 21.66 -30.30 14.67
C ASN A 766 22.52 -31.23 15.54
N ALA A 767 23.67 -30.77 16.03
CA ALA A 767 24.63 -31.62 16.75
C ALA A 767 24.06 -32.32 18.01
N THR A 768 23.05 -31.74 18.66
CA THR A 768 22.39 -32.25 19.87
C THR A 768 20.97 -32.76 19.60
N GLY A 769 20.52 -32.75 18.34
CA GLY A 769 19.17 -33.13 17.93
C GLY A 769 18.15 -32.00 18.00
N GLN A 770 18.58 -30.74 18.06
CA GLN A 770 17.72 -29.55 18.16
C GLN A 770 16.76 -29.36 16.96
N LEU A 771 16.95 -30.03 15.83
CA LEU A 771 15.97 -30.04 14.74
C LEU A 771 14.81 -31.04 14.97
N GLY A 772 14.92 -31.94 15.94
CA GLY A 772 13.84 -32.87 16.30
C GLY A 772 13.54 -33.96 15.26
N THR A 773 14.51 -34.26 14.39
CA THR A 773 14.39 -35.21 13.26
C THR A 773 14.84 -36.64 13.59
N GLY A 774 15.16 -36.93 14.86
CA GLY A 774 15.62 -38.24 15.29
C GLY A 774 17.07 -38.58 14.91
N ASN A 775 17.83 -37.60 14.42
CA ASN A 775 19.26 -37.73 14.09
C ASN A 775 20.00 -36.44 14.47
N THR A 776 21.32 -36.39 14.25
CA THR A 776 22.20 -35.27 14.61
C THR A 776 22.82 -34.55 13.40
N THR A 777 22.21 -34.65 12.22
CA THR A 777 22.73 -34.07 10.98
C THR A 777 22.14 -32.69 10.79
N SER A 778 22.99 -31.65 10.68
CA SER A 778 22.57 -30.29 10.34
C SER A 778 21.91 -30.24 8.96
N SER A 779 21.04 -29.26 8.72
CA SER A 779 20.28 -29.17 7.47
C SER A 779 20.24 -27.74 6.95
N ALA A 780 20.71 -27.54 5.71
CA ALA A 780 20.62 -26.26 5.00
C ALA A 780 19.24 -25.97 4.39
N THR A 781 18.29 -26.90 4.55
CA THR A 781 16.90 -26.72 4.12
C THR A 781 15.94 -27.08 5.25
N PRO A 782 14.77 -26.42 5.36
CA PRO A 782 13.75 -26.74 6.35
C PRO A 782 13.33 -28.22 6.36
N VAL A 783 13.44 -28.86 7.54
CA VAL A 783 13.04 -30.25 7.80
C VAL A 783 11.94 -30.32 8.84
N SER A 784 10.96 -31.21 8.65
CA SER A 784 9.83 -31.36 9.56
C SER A 784 10.24 -31.99 10.90
N VAL A 785 9.76 -31.40 12.00
CA VAL A 785 9.93 -31.94 13.35
C VAL A 785 9.08 -33.20 13.55
N THR A 786 9.64 -34.23 14.17
CA THR A 786 8.97 -35.54 14.31
C THR A 786 7.83 -35.48 15.34
N GLY A 787 6.59 -35.77 14.91
CA GLY A 787 5.46 -36.00 15.84
C GLY A 787 4.85 -34.75 16.48
N ILE A 788 4.98 -33.59 15.81
CA ILE A 788 4.31 -32.33 16.15
C ILE A 788 3.34 -31.98 15.01
N THR A 789 2.05 -31.84 15.32
CA THR A 789 0.99 -31.53 14.34
C THR A 789 -0.08 -30.57 14.86
N THR A 790 0.12 -30.02 16.06
CA THR A 790 -0.86 -29.16 16.74
C THR A 790 -0.15 -28.05 17.52
N ALA A 791 0.99 -27.57 17.02
CA ALA A 791 1.74 -26.51 17.67
C ALA A 791 1.00 -25.17 17.59
N THR A 792 1.13 -24.36 18.64
CA THR A 792 0.58 -22.99 18.72
C THR A 792 1.67 -21.95 18.91
N SER A 793 2.83 -22.34 19.45
CA SER A 793 4.05 -21.53 19.46
C SER A 793 5.28 -22.42 19.43
N VAL A 794 6.43 -21.85 19.06
CA VAL A 794 7.74 -22.47 19.08
C VAL A 794 8.73 -21.52 19.75
N GLY A 795 9.62 -22.07 20.58
CA GLY A 795 10.73 -21.35 21.22
C GLY A 795 12.03 -22.09 20.96
N VAL A 796 13.03 -21.40 20.42
CA VAL A 796 14.27 -21.97 19.87
C VAL A 796 15.48 -21.43 20.66
N GLY A 797 16.06 -22.31 21.47
CA GLY A 797 17.31 -22.05 22.17
C GLY A 797 18.54 -22.39 21.33
N ASP A 798 19.73 -22.22 21.90
CA ASP A 798 21.01 -22.46 21.22
C ASP A 798 21.17 -23.91 20.75
N ASP A 799 20.85 -24.85 21.65
CA ASP A 799 21.05 -26.28 21.45
C ASP A 799 19.80 -27.11 21.78
N HIS A 800 18.64 -26.49 21.98
CA HIS A 800 17.35 -27.17 22.18
C HIS A 800 16.17 -26.32 21.67
N THR A 801 15.04 -26.97 21.43
CA THR A 801 13.82 -26.32 20.94
C THR A 801 12.62 -26.84 21.71
N CYS A 802 11.64 -25.98 21.94
CA CYS A 802 10.38 -26.28 22.59
C CYS A 802 9.19 -25.80 21.76
N ALA A 803 8.04 -26.44 21.91
CA ALA A 803 6.79 -26.02 21.31
C ALA A 803 5.64 -26.19 22.29
N SER A 804 4.76 -25.18 22.37
CA SER A 804 3.45 -25.33 23.02
C SER A 804 2.44 -25.88 22.01
N LEU A 805 1.51 -26.69 22.49
CA LEU A 805 0.50 -27.37 21.68
C LEU A 805 -0.90 -26.84 22.01
N ALA A 806 -1.83 -27.00 21.08
CA ALA A 806 -3.23 -26.57 21.22
C ALA A 806 -3.99 -27.16 22.43
N ASN A 807 -3.45 -28.20 23.06
CA ASN A 807 -3.99 -28.77 24.30
C ASN A 807 -3.33 -28.20 25.58
N GLY A 808 -2.55 -27.13 25.46
CA GLY A 808 -1.80 -26.47 26.55
C GLY A 808 -0.55 -27.21 27.01
N SER A 809 -0.22 -28.39 26.46
CA SER A 809 1.03 -29.09 26.81
C SER A 809 2.24 -28.55 26.06
N VAL A 810 3.44 -28.75 26.62
CA VAL A 810 4.72 -28.36 25.99
C VAL A 810 5.54 -29.60 25.68
N LYS A 811 6.20 -29.61 24.52
CA LYS A 811 7.23 -30.60 24.16
C LYS A 811 8.54 -29.92 23.84
N CYS A 812 9.66 -30.50 24.27
CA CYS A 812 11.01 -30.01 24.00
C CYS A 812 11.93 -31.11 23.46
N TRP A 813 12.98 -30.76 22.71
CA TRP A 813 14.00 -31.67 22.19
C TRP A 813 15.34 -30.97 22.02
N GLY A 814 16.41 -31.74 21.82
CA GLY A 814 17.80 -31.27 21.76
C GLY A 814 18.59 -31.57 23.03
N ALA A 815 19.52 -30.68 23.38
CA ALA A 815 20.38 -30.78 24.55
C ALA A 815 19.57 -30.80 25.86
N ASN A 816 20.09 -31.49 26.89
CA ASN A 816 19.40 -31.58 28.19
C ASN A 816 20.34 -31.68 29.41
N SER A 817 21.62 -31.34 29.27
CA SER A 817 22.59 -31.50 30.36
C SER A 817 22.21 -30.71 31.62
N ALA A 818 21.54 -29.56 31.46
CA ALA A 818 21.04 -28.71 32.54
C ALA A 818 19.59 -29.01 32.94
N GLY A 819 18.90 -29.91 32.24
CA GLY A 819 17.46 -30.18 32.43
C GLY A 819 16.53 -29.30 31.60
N GLN A 820 17.05 -28.62 30.56
CA GLN A 820 16.30 -27.67 29.72
C GLN A 820 15.14 -28.27 28.91
N LEU A 821 15.01 -29.61 28.87
CA LEU A 821 13.83 -30.27 28.30
C LEU A 821 12.68 -30.47 29.29
N GLY A 822 12.89 -30.24 30.60
CA GLY A 822 11.81 -30.24 31.60
C GLY A 822 11.10 -31.59 31.83
N ASN A 823 11.70 -32.68 31.36
CA ASN A 823 11.11 -34.02 31.31
C ASN A 823 11.58 -34.94 32.47
N ALA A 824 12.00 -34.36 33.60
CA ALA A 824 12.55 -35.08 34.75
C ALA A 824 13.79 -35.94 34.41
N SER A 825 14.56 -35.52 33.40
CA SER A 825 15.79 -36.15 32.95
C SER A 825 16.84 -35.08 32.63
N ASN A 826 18.10 -35.49 32.59
CA ASN A 826 19.23 -34.68 32.11
C ASN A 826 19.86 -35.27 30.83
N THR A 827 19.12 -36.16 30.16
CA THR A 827 19.57 -36.82 28.92
C THR A 827 18.97 -36.12 27.71
N GLN A 828 19.80 -35.80 26.71
CA GLN A 828 19.35 -35.18 25.47
C GLN A 828 18.31 -36.05 24.74
N SER A 829 17.48 -35.44 23.92
CA SER A 829 16.49 -36.15 23.12
C SER A 829 16.50 -35.67 21.68
N LEU A 830 16.66 -36.60 20.72
CA LEU A 830 16.69 -36.27 19.29
C LEU A 830 15.28 -36.09 18.69
N THR A 831 14.24 -36.35 19.48
CA THR A 831 12.83 -36.18 19.13
C THR A 831 12.08 -35.48 20.25
N PRO A 832 10.97 -34.79 19.96
CA PRO A 832 10.14 -34.11 20.97
C PRO A 832 9.72 -35.01 22.14
N VAL A 833 10.01 -34.58 23.37
CA VAL A 833 9.58 -35.20 24.63
C VAL A 833 8.69 -34.24 25.42
N SER A 834 7.71 -34.77 26.15
CA SER A 834 6.78 -33.94 26.93
C SER A 834 7.45 -33.33 28.16
N VAL A 835 7.19 -32.05 28.38
CA VAL A 835 7.56 -31.32 29.60
C VAL A 835 6.63 -31.74 30.74
N THR A 836 7.19 -31.93 31.93
CA THR A 836 6.45 -32.45 33.10
C THR A 836 5.57 -31.37 33.73
N GLY A 837 4.27 -31.61 33.89
CA GLY A 837 3.40 -30.78 34.73
C GLY A 837 2.99 -29.42 34.13
N ILE A 838 3.01 -29.29 32.81
CA ILE A 838 2.45 -28.14 32.06
C ILE A 838 1.29 -28.65 31.19
N THR A 839 0.12 -28.04 31.35
CA THR A 839 -1.13 -28.45 30.66
C THR A 839 -1.94 -27.27 30.14
N ASP A 840 -1.47 -26.05 30.33
CA ASP A 840 -2.16 -24.78 30.13
C ASP A 840 -1.20 -23.69 29.63
N ALA A 841 -0.18 -24.05 28.84
CA ALA A 841 0.75 -23.10 28.25
C ALA A 841 0.10 -22.33 27.09
N SER A 842 0.17 -21.00 27.14
CA SER A 842 -0.17 -20.12 26.01
C SER A 842 1.01 -19.97 25.05
N SER A 843 2.22 -19.79 25.59
CA SER A 843 3.46 -19.68 24.82
C SER A 843 4.63 -20.38 25.54
N VAL A 844 5.69 -20.66 24.78
CA VAL A 844 6.96 -21.17 25.30
C VAL A 844 8.11 -20.43 24.65
N ASP A 845 9.17 -20.19 25.42
CA ASP A 845 10.41 -19.61 24.95
C ASP A 845 11.63 -20.38 25.49
N ALA A 846 12.73 -20.37 24.75
CA ALA A 846 13.93 -21.15 25.04
C ALA A 846 15.22 -20.34 24.83
N GLY A 847 16.04 -20.25 25.88
CA GLY A 847 17.33 -19.56 25.85
C GLY A 847 18.48 -20.54 25.62
N GLU A 848 19.72 -20.20 26.03
CA GLU A 848 20.89 -21.07 25.82
C GLU A 848 20.73 -22.44 26.48
N SER A 849 20.27 -22.46 27.73
CA SER A 849 20.23 -23.68 28.55
C SER A 849 19.08 -23.71 29.55
N HIS A 850 18.06 -22.88 29.37
CA HIS A 850 16.81 -22.89 30.12
C HIS A 850 15.64 -22.54 29.21
N SER A 851 14.44 -22.86 29.67
CA SER A 851 13.20 -22.59 28.94
C SER A 851 12.15 -22.09 29.92
N CYS A 852 11.22 -21.29 29.42
CA CYS A 852 10.10 -20.77 30.18
C CYS A 852 8.81 -20.90 29.38
N ALA A 853 7.69 -21.12 30.08
CA ALA A 853 6.36 -21.10 29.48
C ALA A 853 5.48 -20.09 30.22
N VAL A 854 4.75 -19.28 29.45
CA VAL A 854 3.64 -18.48 29.96
C VAL A 854 2.40 -19.37 29.96
N LEU A 855 1.69 -19.41 31.08
CA LEU A 855 0.45 -20.14 31.21
C LEU A 855 -0.73 -19.24 30.84
N GLU A 856 -1.88 -19.82 30.49
CA GLU A 856 -3.13 -19.07 30.22
C GLU A 856 -3.56 -18.16 31.37
N THR A 857 -3.10 -18.46 32.58
CA THR A 857 -3.32 -17.63 33.79
C THR A 857 -2.42 -16.38 33.86
N GLY A 858 -1.41 -16.27 33.00
CA GLY A 858 -0.35 -15.27 33.07
C GLY A 858 0.78 -15.61 34.06
N ALA A 859 0.74 -16.76 34.74
CA ALA A 859 1.89 -17.25 35.50
C ALA A 859 3.00 -17.77 34.58
N ILE A 860 4.26 -17.68 35.02
CA ILE A 860 5.41 -18.24 34.28
C ILE A 860 5.98 -19.44 35.03
N LYS A 861 6.28 -20.51 34.30
CA LYS A 861 7.11 -21.62 34.80
C LYS A 861 8.38 -21.75 33.97
N CYS A 862 9.54 -21.87 34.61
CA CYS A 862 10.84 -22.02 33.95
C CYS A 862 11.54 -23.31 34.38
N TRP A 863 12.44 -23.84 33.56
CA TRP A 863 13.28 -25.02 33.87
C TRP A 863 14.61 -24.98 33.11
N GLY A 864 15.58 -25.79 33.55
CA GLY A 864 16.93 -25.86 32.99
C GLY A 864 17.99 -25.28 33.92
N ASN A 865 18.98 -24.59 33.33
CA ASN A 865 20.08 -23.93 34.02
C ASN A 865 19.55 -22.80 34.91
N ASN A 866 20.10 -22.69 36.12
CA ASN A 866 19.75 -21.65 37.08
C ASN A 866 20.98 -21.10 37.83
N SER A 867 22.18 -21.32 37.30
CA SER A 867 23.42 -20.94 38.00
C SER A 867 23.53 -19.44 38.33
N GLU A 868 22.82 -18.59 37.60
CA GLU A 868 22.74 -17.14 37.81
C GLU A 868 21.35 -16.68 38.32
N GLY A 869 20.44 -17.61 38.61
CA GLY A 869 19.08 -17.30 39.04
C GLY A 869 18.08 -17.05 37.90
N GLN A 870 18.41 -17.41 36.66
CA GLN A 870 17.59 -17.16 35.46
C GLN A 870 16.23 -17.88 35.43
N LEU A 871 15.96 -18.82 36.36
CA LEU A 871 14.62 -19.40 36.55
C LEU A 871 13.71 -18.54 37.44
N GLY A 872 14.23 -17.52 38.13
CA GLY A 872 13.43 -16.54 38.87
C GLY A 872 12.69 -17.11 40.09
N ASN A 873 13.11 -18.27 40.59
CA ASN A 873 12.42 -19.03 41.64
C ASN A 873 13.05 -18.88 43.04
N ALA A 874 13.75 -17.76 43.29
CA ALA A 874 14.48 -17.49 44.54
C ALA A 874 15.54 -18.57 44.88
N SER A 875 16.10 -19.21 43.86
CA SER A 875 17.13 -20.24 43.95
C SER A 875 18.13 -20.08 42.81
N ASN A 876 19.32 -20.66 42.97
CA ASN A 876 20.34 -20.77 41.91
C ASN A 876 20.61 -22.23 41.52
N SER A 877 19.68 -23.13 41.85
CA SER A 877 19.78 -24.56 41.52
C SER A 877 19.06 -24.87 40.22
N ASN A 878 19.75 -25.57 39.31
CA ASN A 878 19.16 -26.08 38.07
C ASN A 878 17.93 -26.94 38.39
N SER A 879 16.97 -26.98 37.47
CA SER A 879 15.76 -27.80 37.61
C SER A 879 15.44 -28.51 36.31
N ASN A 880 15.36 -29.84 36.33
CA ASN A 880 14.91 -30.64 35.18
C ASN A 880 13.40 -30.83 35.12
N THR A 881 12.66 -30.11 35.96
CA THR A 881 11.20 -29.97 35.95
C THR A 881 10.81 -28.50 36.06
N PRO A 882 9.70 -28.05 35.46
CA PRO A 882 9.20 -26.68 35.57
C PRO A 882 9.02 -26.21 37.02
N VAL A 883 9.57 -25.04 37.35
CA VAL A 883 9.40 -24.32 38.62
C VAL A 883 8.70 -22.99 38.38
N ALA A 884 7.87 -22.56 39.34
CA ALA A 884 7.17 -21.27 39.23
C ALA A 884 8.14 -20.10 39.42
N VAL A 885 7.99 -19.08 38.58
CA VAL A 885 8.70 -17.79 38.73
C VAL A 885 8.05 -17.01 39.88
N SER A 886 8.88 -16.46 40.76
CA SER A 886 8.41 -15.77 41.98
C SER A 886 7.77 -14.42 41.65
N GLY A 887 6.52 -14.20 42.09
CA GLY A 887 5.89 -12.88 42.02
C GLY A 887 5.37 -12.45 40.64
N ILE A 888 5.24 -13.38 39.69
CA ILE A 888 4.65 -13.14 38.36
C ILE A 888 3.36 -13.97 38.21
N SER A 889 2.26 -13.31 37.89
CA SER A 889 0.94 -13.95 37.72
C SER A 889 0.08 -13.34 36.62
N ALA A 890 0.64 -12.42 35.81
CA ALA A 890 -0.08 -11.70 34.77
C ALA A 890 0.87 -11.30 33.63
N ALA A 891 1.73 -12.21 33.20
CA ALA A 891 2.61 -12.03 32.06
C ALA A 891 1.86 -12.23 30.74
N THR A 892 2.16 -11.38 29.76
CA THR A 892 1.73 -11.51 28.37
C THR A 892 2.84 -12.05 27.48
N ASP A 893 4.09 -11.81 27.86
CA ASP A 893 5.27 -12.15 27.06
C ASP A 893 6.46 -12.54 27.96
N VAL A 894 7.36 -13.37 27.44
CA VAL A 894 8.60 -13.79 28.10
C VAL A 894 9.71 -13.99 27.08
N ALA A 895 10.91 -13.48 27.38
CA ALA A 895 12.11 -13.69 26.59
C ALA A 895 13.25 -14.22 27.47
N THR A 896 13.87 -15.30 27.02
CA THR A 896 14.93 -16.05 27.67
C THR A 896 16.22 -15.88 26.87
N ALA A 897 17.22 -15.29 27.52
CA ALA A 897 18.52 -15.03 26.90
C ALA A 897 19.56 -16.06 27.38
N TRP A 898 20.85 -15.70 27.33
CA TRP A 898 21.93 -16.59 27.76
C TRP A 898 21.82 -16.97 29.25
N ARG A 899 21.76 -15.96 30.13
CA ARG A 899 21.72 -16.16 31.59
C ARG A 899 20.80 -15.20 32.32
N HIS A 900 19.86 -14.60 31.60
CA HIS A 900 18.78 -13.80 32.16
C HIS A 900 17.48 -14.07 31.41
N THR A 901 16.38 -13.68 32.02
CA THR A 901 15.03 -13.81 31.49
C THR A 901 14.31 -12.50 31.77
N CYS A 902 13.52 -12.03 30.82
CA CYS A 902 12.65 -10.87 30.95
C CYS A 902 11.20 -11.26 30.64
N ALA A 903 10.25 -10.53 31.20
CA ALA A 903 8.83 -10.71 30.94
C ALA A 903 8.10 -9.37 30.90
N VAL A 904 7.09 -9.28 30.05
CA VAL A 904 6.13 -8.18 30.01
C VAL A 904 4.87 -8.59 30.73
N LEU A 905 4.36 -7.72 31.58
CA LEU A 905 3.11 -7.90 32.31
C LEU A 905 1.95 -7.20 31.59
N VAL A 906 0.71 -7.65 31.84
CA VAL A 906 -0.53 -7.06 31.29
C VAL A 906 -0.65 -5.55 31.55
N ASN A 907 -0.01 -5.03 32.60
CA ASN A 907 0.00 -3.61 32.94
C ASN A 907 1.14 -2.82 32.27
N GLY A 908 1.87 -3.41 31.31
CA GLY A 908 3.01 -2.80 30.62
C GLY A 908 4.33 -2.78 31.40
N GLU A 909 4.37 -3.29 32.64
CA GLU A 909 5.62 -3.37 33.40
C GLU A 909 6.53 -4.47 32.84
N VAL A 910 7.81 -4.16 32.62
CA VAL A 910 8.83 -5.14 32.23
C VAL A 910 9.64 -5.55 33.45
N LYS A 911 9.79 -6.86 33.68
CA LYS A 911 10.62 -7.42 34.75
C LYS A 911 11.67 -8.36 34.20
N CYS A 912 12.90 -8.24 34.69
CA CYS A 912 14.00 -9.13 34.32
C CYS A 912 14.64 -9.79 35.55
N TRP A 913 15.27 -10.96 35.38
CA TRP A 913 16.03 -11.65 36.42
C TRP A 913 17.14 -12.51 35.82
N GLY A 914 18.11 -12.89 36.64
CA GLY A 914 19.30 -13.66 36.28
C GLY A 914 20.58 -12.83 36.41
N ARG A 915 21.52 -13.06 35.49
CA ARG A 915 22.81 -12.37 35.40
C ARG A 915 22.62 -10.89 35.08
N ASN A 916 23.48 -10.03 35.64
CA ASN A 916 23.42 -8.57 35.43
C ASN A 916 24.80 -7.88 35.36
N THR A 917 25.85 -8.60 34.97
CA THR A 917 27.24 -8.07 35.01
C THR A 917 27.48 -6.86 34.11
N VAL A 918 26.65 -6.66 33.08
CA VAL A 918 26.74 -5.55 32.13
C VAL A 918 25.42 -4.77 32.01
N GLY A 919 24.51 -4.94 32.98
CA GLY A 919 23.24 -4.21 33.00
C GLY A 919 22.06 -4.92 32.33
N GLN A 920 22.13 -6.22 32.07
CA GLN A 920 21.09 -7.03 31.42
C GLN A 920 19.68 -6.92 32.05
N LEU A 921 19.59 -6.54 33.33
CA LEU A 921 18.31 -6.39 34.02
C LEU A 921 17.72 -4.98 33.92
N GLY A 922 18.45 -4.00 33.39
CA GLY A 922 17.94 -2.64 33.13
C GLY A 922 17.47 -1.90 34.38
N ASN A 923 17.86 -2.33 35.58
CA ASN A 923 17.31 -1.88 36.86
C ASN A 923 18.23 -0.88 37.59
N ALA A 924 19.03 -0.11 36.85
CA ALA A 924 20.03 0.83 37.38
C ALA A 924 21.06 0.18 38.33
N SER A 925 21.36 -1.10 38.11
CA SER A 925 22.30 -1.91 38.89
C SER A 925 23.04 -2.87 37.98
N ASN A 926 24.21 -3.34 38.42
CA ASN A 926 24.98 -4.42 37.77
C ASN A 926 25.04 -5.69 38.64
N THR A 927 24.11 -5.83 39.58
CA THR A 927 24.01 -7.00 40.47
C THR A 927 22.90 -7.91 39.97
N GLY A 928 23.22 -9.21 39.82
CA GLY A 928 22.25 -10.23 39.41
C GLY A 928 21.12 -10.42 40.43
N SER A 929 20.02 -11.02 39.99
CA SER A 929 18.85 -11.30 40.84
C SER A 929 18.25 -12.65 40.50
N ASN A 930 17.99 -13.50 41.49
CA ASN A 930 17.30 -14.78 41.30
C ASN A 930 15.78 -14.68 41.49
N ILE A 931 15.26 -13.46 41.57
CA ILE A 931 13.84 -13.11 41.53
C ILE A 931 13.62 -11.97 40.52
N PRO A 932 12.44 -11.87 39.89
CA PRO A 932 12.10 -10.77 38.99
C PRO A 932 12.27 -9.39 39.64
N VAL A 933 12.97 -8.49 38.94
CA VAL A 933 13.12 -7.07 39.30
C VAL A 933 12.59 -6.20 38.18
N ALA A 934 12.01 -5.05 38.53
CA ALA A 934 11.47 -4.11 37.54
C ALA A 934 12.61 -3.46 36.73
N VAL A 935 12.41 -3.35 35.42
CA VAL A 935 13.26 -2.56 34.54
C VAL A 935 12.97 -1.08 34.79
N SER A 936 14.02 -0.26 34.88
CA SER A 936 13.89 1.14 35.26
C SER A 936 13.19 1.95 34.17
N GLY A 937 12.10 2.64 34.50
CA GLY A 937 11.46 3.61 33.60
C GLY A 937 10.51 3.03 32.55
N ILE A 938 10.26 1.72 32.52
CA ILE A 938 9.31 1.10 31.58
C ILE A 938 8.01 0.73 32.31
N ALA A 939 6.89 1.30 31.84
CA ALA A 939 5.54 1.03 32.35
C ALA A 939 4.52 0.72 31.23
N THR A 940 4.95 0.74 29.98
CA THR A 940 4.11 0.64 28.78
C THR A 940 4.69 -0.36 27.76
N GLY A 941 5.42 -1.38 28.23
CA GLY A 941 5.97 -2.41 27.35
C GLY A 941 4.88 -3.25 26.70
N ILE A 942 5.01 -3.52 25.41
CA ILE A 942 4.15 -4.44 24.64
C ILE A 942 4.80 -5.82 24.55
N THR A 943 6.09 -5.85 24.18
CA THR A 943 6.90 -7.07 24.01
C THR A 943 8.34 -6.83 24.44
N VAL A 944 9.06 -7.90 24.74
CA VAL A 944 10.48 -7.87 25.11
C VAL A 944 11.25 -8.88 24.28
N ALA A 945 12.40 -8.47 23.76
CA ALA A 945 13.38 -9.35 23.11
C ALA A 945 14.64 -9.38 23.96
N ALA A 946 15.22 -10.57 24.16
CA ALA A 946 16.44 -10.72 24.95
C ALA A 946 17.31 -11.83 24.36
N ARG A 947 18.58 -11.54 24.13
CA ARG A 947 19.54 -12.50 23.57
C ARG A 947 20.94 -12.15 24.02
N ASP A 948 21.76 -13.18 24.22
CA ASP A 948 23.07 -13.12 24.87
C ASP A 948 23.11 -12.22 26.14
N GLN A 949 23.55 -10.97 25.98
CA GLN A 949 23.81 -10.02 27.08
C GLN A 949 23.07 -8.68 26.95
N HIS A 950 22.11 -8.54 26.04
CA HIS A 950 21.25 -7.35 25.98
C HIS A 950 19.78 -7.72 25.83
N SER A 951 18.93 -6.73 26.10
CA SER A 951 17.49 -6.82 25.98
C SER A 951 16.94 -5.53 25.41
N CYS A 952 15.84 -5.63 24.68
CA CYS A 952 15.10 -4.51 24.14
C CYS A 952 13.60 -4.70 24.39
N SER A 953 12.84 -3.62 24.47
CA SER A 953 11.39 -3.64 24.57
C SER A 953 10.78 -2.61 23.64
N LEU A 954 9.67 -3.01 23.00
CA LEU A 954 8.78 -2.12 22.25
C LEU A 954 7.71 -1.58 23.21
N LEU A 955 7.48 -0.27 23.17
CA LEU A 955 6.55 0.42 24.07
C LEU A 955 5.23 0.79 23.36
N GLU A 956 4.18 1.14 24.14
CA GLU A 956 2.87 1.57 23.61
C GLU A 956 2.94 2.82 22.73
N ASP A 957 3.92 3.71 22.97
CA ASP A 957 4.18 4.87 22.12
C ASP A 957 4.99 4.53 20.85
N GLN A 958 5.16 3.23 20.59
CA GLN A 958 5.94 2.64 19.49
C GLN A 958 7.43 2.95 19.53
N SER A 959 7.97 3.50 20.63
CA SER A 959 9.42 3.63 20.78
C SER A 959 10.07 2.29 21.16
N VAL A 960 11.34 2.12 20.76
CA VAL A 960 12.17 0.98 21.16
C VAL A 960 13.23 1.45 22.16
N VAL A 961 13.32 0.75 23.28
CA VAL A 961 14.37 0.96 24.29
C VAL A 961 15.17 -0.31 24.50
N CYS A 962 16.50 -0.18 24.63
CA CYS A 962 17.42 -1.30 24.82
C CYS A 962 18.33 -1.08 26.04
N TRP A 963 18.83 -2.16 26.64
CA TRP A 963 19.78 -2.14 27.76
C TRP A 963 20.65 -3.39 27.79
N GLY A 964 21.77 -3.34 28.52
CA GLY A 964 22.75 -4.42 28.64
C GLY A 964 24.05 -4.12 27.90
N SER A 965 24.62 -5.14 27.27
CA SER A 965 25.81 -5.02 26.40
C SER A 965 25.57 -4.03 25.25
N ASN A 966 26.62 -3.29 24.85
CA ASN A 966 26.62 -2.40 23.69
C ASN A 966 27.97 -2.43 22.94
N GLY A 967 28.75 -3.51 23.03
CA GLY A 967 30.13 -3.53 22.53
C GLY A 967 30.26 -3.32 21.03
N SER A 968 29.20 -3.65 20.28
CA SER A 968 29.09 -3.58 18.83
C SER A 968 28.05 -2.55 18.37
N GLY A 969 27.45 -1.80 19.31
CA GLY A 969 26.37 -0.85 19.03
C GLY A 969 24.97 -1.47 19.09
N GLU A 970 24.80 -2.67 19.66
CA GLU A 970 23.54 -3.42 19.72
C GLU A 970 22.38 -2.69 20.45
N LEU A 971 22.67 -1.65 21.24
CA LEU A 971 21.64 -0.79 21.84
C LEU A 971 21.12 0.30 20.89
N GLY A 972 21.78 0.56 19.77
CA GLY A 972 21.30 1.49 18.73
C GLY A 972 21.29 2.97 19.15
N ASP A 973 21.96 3.31 20.23
CA ASP A 973 22.03 4.66 20.82
C ASP A 973 23.15 5.53 20.23
N GLY A 974 23.80 5.06 19.16
CA GLY A 974 24.94 5.72 18.53
C GLY A 974 26.23 5.63 19.34
N THR A 975 26.28 4.81 20.39
CA THR A 975 27.46 4.59 21.22
C THR A 975 27.87 3.12 21.24
N THR A 976 28.97 2.82 21.93
CA THR A 976 29.40 1.43 22.23
C THR A 976 29.49 1.18 23.73
N THR A 977 28.70 1.91 24.52
CA THR A 977 28.77 1.86 25.99
C THR A 977 27.61 1.04 26.54
N ASN A 978 27.94 0.00 27.33
CA ASN A 978 26.92 -0.80 28.01
C ASN A 978 26.05 0.09 28.89
N SER A 979 24.75 -0.22 28.97
CA SER A 979 23.81 0.54 29.79
C SER A 979 23.05 -0.37 30.73
N ASN A 980 22.97 0.01 32.01
CA ASN A 980 22.16 -0.69 33.01
C ASN A 980 20.80 -0.03 33.26
N ILE A 981 20.46 0.95 32.43
CA ILE A 981 19.13 1.54 32.30
C ILE A 981 18.72 1.49 30.83
N PRO A 982 17.42 1.40 30.51
CA PRO A 982 16.96 1.50 29.13
C PRO A 982 17.43 2.80 28.47
N VAL A 983 17.97 2.68 27.26
CA VAL A 983 18.31 3.80 26.38
C VAL A 983 17.41 3.74 25.14
N THR A 984 17.01 4.90 24.63
CA THR A 984 16.20 5.00 23.42
C THR A 984 17.05 4.71 22.19
N VAL A 985 16.55 3.86 21.30
CA VAL A 985 17.17 3.59 20.00
C VAL A 985 17.04 4.82 19.11
N ILE A 986 18.13 5.26 18.47
CA ILE A 986 18.10 6.47 17.65
C ILE A 986 17.37 6.21 16.34
N GLY A 987 16.25 6.92 16.13
CA GLY A 987 15.53 6.89 14.85
C GLY A 987 14.48 5.78 14.74
N LEU A 988 14.07 5.22 15.88
CA LEU A 988 12.90 4.35 16.05
C LEU A 988 12.02 4.84 17.19
#